data_AF-A0A959HH31-F1
#
_entry.id   AF-A0A959HH31-F1
#
_cell.length_a   1.000
_cell.length_b   1.000
_cell.length_c   1.000
_cell.angle_alpha   90.00
_cell.angle_beta   90.00
_cell.angle_gamma   90.00
#
_symmetry.space_group_name_H-M   'P 1'
#
loop_
_entity.id
_entity.type
_entity.pdbx_description
1 polymer ?
#
loop_
_entity_poly.entity_id
_entity_poly.type
_entity_poly.pdbx_seq_one_letter_code
_entity_poly.pdbx_strand_id
1 'polypeptide(L)'
;MNRTYKTLTYLCAGILAFALLFSACKKEEEAKTGVELLSFGPSPALRGGELKIIGSNLDRVTAVVLPENVNVASFNSRTAELITLTIPEETVEGHITLKTAEGDIRSVSILTISEPIVLASFSPESVRPGDVLTIQGDYLNLIQAVIFSSNVSVWDSLFISRSKEKIELKVPDAAQTGLIAVSNGDEIPIVVESEKELAVAVPKALQLAPNPVKAGTALTITGTNLDLARQVGFEGTSPVASFISQSADKIEVLVPAEAHDGKVLMIPGSFVEVPSNDDLVMVVPQIAGIDPNPVKNGTNITVTGVDLDLVKRVIFGDNKIGAILGGRTETEIRVKVPVTATEDVVIFRTAADKEVASPEVLELVKPVIAGITPPEARFGEEIAIEGNDLDLVKSVIFSGVGEEIPVNNALPDRATVDVPIGAMSGPVTVVAQNGSQVTSAFNFNILLSTNAVITDMPAMAAPGDMISIVGENLDELNEVIFPGEVPATMFGMKTATLIQVFVPMGTATGLGNIKFITFDGEEFFSPPINIQGVDPVADPSLVFFNFDGLNSGWGDTGQIENDPSLTLDGSSYFRVNASLSGWTGFFWRNGGDNFPGAAIGANIDNYVLKFDINVLEPITGGEFAWRLKGSDGDFWRPWKPWEATGSYMTNGWITVTLPLAEFLDGGNPIPNLSNITEDFGVAFNNGDSFVNVCIDNVRFEER
;
A
#
# COMPACT_ATOMS: atom_id res chain seq x y z
N MET A 1 -5.69 8.64 -43.61
CA MET A 1 -4.55 9.51 -43.95
C MET A 1 -4.88 10.21 -45.26
N ASN A 2 -5.42 11.43 -45.19
CA ASN A 2 -5.93 12.18 -46.34
C ASN A 2 -4.80 12.96 -47.01
N ARG A 3 -4.53 12.71 -48.30
CA ARG A 3 -3.84 13.65 -49.18
C ARG A 3 -4.11 13.31 -50.65
N THR A 4 -4.84 14.22 -51.32
CA THR A 4 -4.66 14.72 -52.71
C THR A 4 -4.61 13.67 -53.85
N TYR A 5 -5.43 13.69 -54.90
CA TYR A 5 -5.75 14.80 -55.80
C TYR A 5 -7.13 14.63 -56.48
N LYS A 6 -7.98 15.65 -56.36
CA LYS A 6 -9.10 15.93 -57.28
C LYS A 6 -8.69 17.13 -58.11
N THR A 7 -8.48 16.95 -59.41
CA THR A 7 -8.48 18.04 -60.40
C THR A 7 -8.54 17.42 -61.79
N LEU A 8 -9.63 17.62 -62.53
CA LEU A 8 -9.68 18.51 -63.69
C LEU A 8 -10.92 18.18 -64.55
N THR A 9 -12.05 18.78 -64.19
CA THR A 9 -13.19 18.98 -65.10
C THR A 9 -13.74 20.36 -64.75
N TYR A 10 -14.21 21.10 -65.76
CA TYR A 10 -14.66 22.51 -65.74
C TYR A 10 -13.58 23.56 -66.03
N LEU A 11 -13.37 23.84 -67.32
CA LEU A 11 -13.24 25.21 -67.81
C LEU A 11 -13.72 25.31 -69.27
N CYS A 12 -15.03 25.13 -69.50
CA CYS A 12 -15.72 25.60 -70.70
C CYS A 12 -16.45 26.90 -70.35
N ALA A 13 -15.76 28.03 -70.45
CA ALA A 13 -16.33 29.37 -70.68
C ALA A 13 -15.23 30.42 -70.50
N GLY A 14 -14.89 31.12 -71.57
CA GLY A 14 -14.05 32.32 -71.50
C GLY A 14 -13.03 32.41 -72.62
N ILE A 15 -13.41 33.15 -73.65
CA ILE A 15 -12.62 34.08 -74.49
C ILE A 15 -13.12 33.98 -75.93
N LEU A 16 -14.31 34.58 -76.11
CA LEU A 16 -14.65 35.29 -77.34
C LEU A 16 -14.02 36.68 -77.22
N ALA A 17 -13.53 37.21 -78.35
CA ALA A 17 -13.03 38.58 -78.55
C ALA A 17 -11.59 38.89 -78.10
N PHE A 18 -10.63 38.60 -78.99
CA PHE A 18 -9.62 39.60 -79.39
C PHE A 18 -9.09 39.27 -80.79
N ALA A 19 -9.91 39.56 -81.80
CA ALA A 19 -9.43 39.73 -83.15
C ALA A 19 -8.92 41.18 -83.26
N LEU A 20 -7.63 41.36 -83.51
CA LEU A 20 -7.06 42.38 -84.40
C LEU A 20 -5.52 42.26 -84.45
N LEU A 21 -5.04 42.04 -85.68
CA LEU A 21 -3.74 42.45 -86.21
C LEU A 21 -2.50 41.63 -85.81
N PHE A 22 -2.39 40.42 -86.38
CA PHE A 22 -1.12 40.01 -87.00
C PHE A 22 -1.38 39.70 -88.47
N SER A 23 -0.88 40.59 -89.32
CA SER A 23 -0.73 40.37 -90.75
C SER A 23 0.40 39.36 -90.94
N ALA A 24 0.05 38.08 -91.13
CA ALA A 24 0.98 37.06 -91.57
C ALA A 24 0.69 36.76 -93.04
N CYS A 25 1.72 36.97 -93.87
CA CYS A 25 1.69 36.91 -95.31
C CYS A 25 0.97 35.65 -95.83
N LYS A 26 -0.02 35.84 -96.72
CA LYS A 26 -0.31 34.86 -97.76
C LYS A 26 0.95 34.71 -98.59
N LYS A 27 1.75 33.68 -98.30
CA LYS A 27 2.64 33.12 -99.31
C LYS A 27 1.72 32.39 -100.28
N GLU A 28 1.65 32.84 -101.52
CA GLU A 28 1.13 32.00 -102.60
C GLU A 28 2.01 30.74 -102.60
N GLU A 29 1.49 29.63 -102.09
CA GLU A 29 2.11 28.34 -102.30
C GLU A 29 1.95 28.00 -103.77
N GLU A 30 3.08 27.79 -104.46
CA GLU A 30 3.08 26.96 -105.66
C GLU A 30 2.32 25.68 -105.33
N ALA A 31 1.30 25.33 -106.12
CA ALA A 31 0.57 24.09 -105.95
C ALA A 31 1.58 22.92 -106.06
N LYS A 32 2.00 22.38 -104.91
CA LYS A 32 2.83 21.17 -104.87
C LYS A 32 2.05 20.09 -105.61
N THR A 33 2.59 19.62 -106.73
CA THR A 33 1.91 18.66 -107.61
C THR A 33 1.95 17.24 -107.06
N GLY A 34 2.84 16.94 -106.11
CA GLY A 34 3.00 15.64 -105.47
C GLY A 34 2.08 15.43 -104.26
N VAL A 35 1.99 14.17 -103.82
CA VAL A 35 1.29 13.80 -102.58
C VAL A 35 2.10 14.27 -101.37
N GLU A 36 1.45 14.85 -100.36
CA GLU A 36 2.10 15.29 -99.12
C GLU A 36 1.37 14.73 -97.90
N LEU A 37 2.10 14.06 -97.00
CA LEU A 37 1.60 13.64 -95.69
C LEU A 37 1.90 14.74 -94.66
N LEU A 38 0.86 15.40 -94.15
CA LEU A 38 1.01 16.47 -93.16
C LEU A 38 0.87 15.96 -91.73
N SER A 39 -0.12 15.09 -91.46
CA SER A 39 -0.33 14.50 -90.14
C SER A 39 -1.18 13.22 -90.21
N PHE A 40 -1.18 12.45 -89.13
CA PHE A 40 -2.13 11.36 -88.93
C PHE A 40 -2.56 11.30 -87.47
N GLY A 41 -3.73 10.75 -87.19
CA GLY A 41 -4.21 10.55 -85.83
C GLY A 41 -5.57 9.83 -85.76
N PRO A 42 -5.98 9.36 -84.58
CA PRO A 42 -5.31 9.51 -83.29
C PRO A 42 -4.01 8.69 -83.19
N SER A 43 -3.07 9.16 -82.35
CA SER A 43 -1.86 8.44 -81.93
C SER A 43 -1.59 8.84 -80.46
N PRO A 44 -1.63 7.93 -79.47
CA PRO A 44 -1.84 6.48 -79.61
C PRO A 44 -3.19 6.10 -80.23
N ALA A 45 -3.18 5.06 -81.07
CA ALA A 45 -4.33 4.63 -81.85
C ALA A 45 -4.90 3.30 -81.33
N LEU A 46 -6.22 3.14 -81.33
CA LEU A 46 -6.88 1.90 -80.92
C LEU A 46 -7.03 0.97 -82.13
N ARG A 47 -6.66 -0.30 -81.98
CA ARG A 47 -6.91 -1.34 -83.01
C ARG A 47 -8.42 -1.51 -83.24
N GLY A 48 -8.82 -1.71 -84.49
CA GLY A 48 -10.23 -1.65 -84.91
C GLY A 48 -10.82 -0.24 -84.96
N GLY A 49 -10.11 0.78 -84.47
CA GLY A 49 -10.49 2.19 -84.55
C GLY A 49 -10.18 2.84 -85.91
N GLU A 50 -10.66 4.06 -86.12
CA GLU A 50 -10.41 4.83 -87.34
C GLU A 50 -9.11 5.64 -87.23
N LEU A 51 -8.19 5.46 -88.18
CA LEU A 51 -7.04 6.31 -88.41
C LEU A 51 -7.36 7.35 -89.49
N LYS A 52 -7.11 8.62 -89.20
CA LYS A 52 -7.22 9.74 -90.12
C LYS A 52 -5.84 10.18 -90.57
N ILE A 53 -5.66 10.36 -91.87
CA ILE A 53 -4.42 10.81 -92.49
C ILE A 53 -4.74 12.09 -93.25
N ILE A 54 -4.10 13.19 -92.86
CA ILE A 54 -4.35 14.54 -93.39
C ILE A 54 -3.14 14.96 -94.23
N GLY A 55 -3.40 15.55 -95.39
CA GLY A 55 -2.37 15.85 -96.37
C GLY A 55 -2.89 16.62 -97.56
N SER A 56 -2.11 16.61 -98.65
CA SER A 56 -2.47 17.21 -99.93
C SER A 56 -2.36 16.17 -101.05
N ASN A 57 -3.29 16.20 -102.01
CA ASN A 57 -3.41 15.24 -103.12
C ASN A 57 -3.54 13.76 -102.68
N LEU A 58 -4.12 13.51 -101.50
CA LEU A 58 -4.24 12.16 -100.91
C LEU A 58 -5.18 11.22 -101.69
N ASP A 59 -6.01 11.73 -102.59
CA ASP A 59 -6.85 10.94 -103.50
C ASP A 59 -6.01 10.04 -104.44
N ARG A 60 -4.72 10.38 -104.62
CA ARG A 60 -3.75 9.62 -105.41
C ARG A 60 -3.04 8.49 -104.64
N VAL A 61 -3.29 8.36 -103.33
CA VAL A 61 -2.74 7.26 -102.53
C VAL A 61 -3.49 5.96 -102.84
N THR A 62 -2.73 4.92 -103.17
CA THR A 62 -3.27 3.61 -103.59
C THR A 62 -3.39 2.63 -102.43
N ALA A 63 -2.49 2.71 -101.46
CA ALA A 63 -2.51 1.93 -100.23
C ALA A 63 -1.79 2.68 -99.10
N VAL A 64 -2.17 2.39 -97.87
CA VAL A 64 -1.45 2.78 -96.66
C VAL A 64 -0.84 1.52 -96.07
N VAL A 65 0.48 1.50 -95.94
CA VAL A 65 1.20 0.41 -95.26
C VAL A 65 1.49 0.85 -93.84
N LEU A 66 0.82 0.21 -92.90
CA LEU A 66 1.08 0.33 -91.46
C LEU A 66 2.33 -0.51 -91.09
N PRO A 67 2.87 -0.36 -89.87
CA PRO A 67 4.07 -1.08 -89.42
C PRO A 67 3.99 -2.60 -89.63
N GLU A 68 5.15 -3.25 -89.78
CA GLU A 68 5.26 -4.69 -90.11
C GLU A 68 4.57 -5.11 -91.42
N ASN A 69 4.50 -4.20 -92.39
CA ASN A 69 3.92 -4.44 -93.72
C ASN A 69 2.42 -4.74 -93.74
N VAL A 70 1.68 -4.28 -92.72
CA VAL A 70 0.22 -4.37 -92.68
C VAL A 70 -0.37 -3.45 -93.76
N ASN A 71 -0.77 -4.04 -94.89
CA ASN A 71 -1.18 -3.31 -96.08
C ASN A 71 -2.68 -3.04 -96.10
N VAL A 72 -3.06 -1.77 -96.05
CA VAL A 72 -4.45 -1.30 -96.10
C VAL A 72 -4.71 -0.60 -97.43
N ALA A 73 -5.35 -1.31 -98.36
CA ALA A 73 -5.73 -0.80 -99.68
C ALA A 73 -7.22 -0.37 -99.77
N SER A 74 -8.01 -0.67 -98.73
CA SER A 74 -9.40 -0.26 -98.61
C SER A 74 -9.52 0.86 -97.59
N PHE A 75 -10.19 1.95 -97.97
CA PHE A 75 -10.34 3.15 -97.15
C PHE A 75 -11.82 3.39 -96.85
N ASN A 76 -12.12 3.83 -95.63
CA ASN A 76 -13.45 4.27 -95.23
C ASN A 76 -13.84 5.56 -95.98
N SER A 77 -12.86 6.44 -96.22
CA SER A 77 -12.96 7.62 -97.07
C SER A 77 -11.59 7.99 -97.63
N ARG A 78 -11.55 8.50 -98.87
CA ARG A 78 -10.34 9.00 -99.52
C ARG A 78 -10.70 10.23 -100.37
N THR A 79 -10.22 11.40 -99.95
CA THR A 79 -10.32 12.67 -100.67
C THR A 79 -8.91 13.25 -100.87
N ALA A 80 -8.81 14.40 -101.56
CA ALA A 80 -7.52 15.07 -101.76
C ALA A 80 -6.85 15.53 -100.45
N GLU A 81 -7.63 15.73 -99.38
CA GLU A 81 -7.12 16.27 -98.11
C GLU A 81 -7.14 15.26 -96.96
N LEU A 82 -7.91 14.16 -97.09
CA LEU A 82 -8.14 13.22 -96.00
C LEU A 82 -8.28 11.77 -96.49
N ILE A 83 -7.54 10.86 -95.87
CA ILE A 83 -7.82 9.41 -95.91
C ILE A 83 -8.29 8.98 -94.51
N THR A 84 -9.31 8.13 -94.45
CA THR A 84 -9.72 7.45 -93.23
C THR A 84 -9.72 5.95 -93.48
N LEU A 85 -9.22 5.17 -92.53
CA LEU A 85 -9.14 3.71 -92.60
C LEU A 85 -9.34 3.10 -91.22
N THR A 86 -9.80 1.85 -91.18
CA THR A 86 -9.85 1.07 -89.94
C THR A 86 -8.50 0.44 -89.68
N ILE A 87 -7.97 0.59 -88.47
CA ILE A 87 -6.68 0.04 -88.06
C ILE A 87 -6.83 -1.49 -87.88
N PRO A 88 -6.13 -2.33 -88.65
CA PRO A 88 -6.16 -3.79 -88.46
C PRO A 88 -5.63 -4.22 -87.09
N GLU A 89 -6.11 -5.35 -86.56
CA GLU A 89 -5.70 -5.88 -85.25
C GLU A 89 -4.21 -6.26 -85.20
N GLU A 90 -3.61 -6.63 -86.33
CA GLU A 90 -2.19 -6.96 -86.44
C GLU A 90 -1.26 -5.73 -86.43
N THR A 91 -1.82 -4.50 -86.37
CA THR A 91 -1.03 -3.27 -86.36
C THR A 91 -0.18 -3.18 -85.10
N VAL A 92 1.12 -2.91 -85.27
CA VAL A 92 2.07 -2.62 -84.19
C VAL A 92 2.57 -1.18 -84.28
N GLU A 93 3.37 -0.75 -83.29
CA GLU A 93 3.95 0.59 -83.31
C GLU A 93 4.99 0.76 -84.44
N GLY A 94 5.00 1.92 -85.09
CA GLY A 94 5.98 2.22 -86.13
C GLY A 94 5.53 3.30 -87.11
N HIS A 95 6.27 3.50 -88.19
CA HIS A 95 5.95 4.51 -89.20
C HIS A 95 4.89 4.01 -90.19
N ILE A 96 3.98 4.90 -90.61
CA ILE A 96 3.05 4.64 -91.70
C ILE A 96 3.69 5.04 -93.04
N THR A 97 3.36 4.33 -94.12
CA THR A 97 3.87 4.61 -95.46
C THR A 97 2.72 4.72 -96.46
N LEU A 98 2.59 5.84 -97.15
CA LEU A 98 1.64 6.03 -98.24
C LEU A 98 2.25 5.53 -99.55
N LYS A 99 1.56 4.62 -100.23
CA LYS A 99 1.94 4.12 -101.56
C LYS A 99 1.35 5.02 -102.64
N THR A 100 2.21 5.68 -103.42
CA THR A 100 1.81 6.54 -104.55
C THR A 100 2.52 6.10 -105.82
N ALA A 101 2.01 6.51 -106.99
CA ALA A 101 2.65 6.22 -108.27
C ALA A 101 4.02 6.91 -108.45
N GLU A 102 4.28 7.98 -107.69
CA GLU A 102 5.48 8.82 -107.78
C GLU A 102 6.56 8.39 -106.76
N GLY A 103 6.24 7.45 -105.86
CA GLY A 103 7.12 6.96 -104.80
C GLY A 103 6.41 6.81 -103.46
N ASP A 104 7.08 6.16 -102.51
CA ASP A 104 6.56 5.95 -101.16
C ASP A 104 6.80 7.17 -100.26
N ILE A 105 5.80 7.57 -99.50
CA ILE A 105 5.91 8.65 -98.50
C ILE A 105 5.81 8.04 -97.10
N ARG A 106 6.91 8.07 -96.35
CA ARG A 106 6.97 7.55 -94.98
C ARG A 106 6.74 8.67 -93.97
N SER A 107 5.95 8.41 -92.93
CA SER A 107 5.75 9.36 -91.84
C SER A 107 7.04 9.62 -91.06
N VAL A 108 7.20 10.84 -90.56
CA VAL A 108 8.27 11.18 -89.59
C VAL A 108 7.88 10.72 -88.18
N SER A 109 6.61 10.92 -87.81
CA SER A 109 6.08 10.47 -86.51
C SER A 109 5.76 8.97 -86.54
N ILE A 110 5.95 8.32 -85.39
CA ILE A 110 5.58 6.92 -85.16
C ILE A 110 4.09 6.87 -84.78
N LEU A 111 3.34 5.97 -85.40
CA LEU A 111 2.03 5.54 -84.93
C LEU A 111 2.25 4.69 -83.69
N THR A 112 1.84 5.18 -82.54
CA THR A 112 1.80 4.43 -81.28
C THR A 112 0.45 3.78 -81.09
N ILE A 113 0.37 2.71 -80.30
CA ILE A 113 -0.88 1.96 -80.08
C ILE A 113 -1.38 2.15 -78.65
N SER A 114 -2.69 2.33 -78.51
CA SER A 114 -3.38 2.41 -77.22
C SER A 114 -3.99 1.06 -76.87
N GLU A 115 -3.63 0.52 -75.72
CA GLU A 115 -4.16 -0.73 -75.17
C GLU A 115 -4.80 -0.47 -73.79
N PRO A 116 -5.97 0.20 -73.73
CA PRO A 116 -6.60 0.54 -72.47
C PRO A 116 -7.13 -0.73 -71.80
N ILE A 117 -6.60 -1.06 -70.62
CA ILE A 117 -7.11 -2.16 -69.79
C ILE A 117 -8.53 -1.81 -69.32
N VAL A 118 -9.47 -2.71 -69.59
CA VAL A 118 -10.86 -2.57 -69.13
C VAL A 118 -11.25 -3.81 -68.32
N LEU A 119 -11.70 -3.61 -67.09
CA LEU A 119 -12.39 -4.63 -66.29
C LEU A 119 -13.89 -4.35 -66.43
N ALA A 120 -14.61 -5.19 -67.19
CA ALA A 120 -16.03 -4.97 -67.47
C ALA A 120 -16.93 -5.67 -66.44
N SER A 121 -16.62 -6.92 -66.09
CA SER A 121 -17.41 -7.68 -65.10
C SER A 121 -16.62 -8.86 -64.56
N PHE A 122 -17.16 -9.51 -63.53
CA PHE A 122 -16.69 -10.81 -63.06
C PHE A 122 -17.88 -11.71 -62.76
N SER A 123 -17.66 -13.01 -62.79
CA SER A 123 -18.69 -14.02 -62.49
C SER A 123 -18.04 -15.28 -61.89
N PRO A 124 -18.67 -15.90 -60.87
CA PRO A 124 -19.90 -15.45 -60.20
C PRO A 124 -19.66 -14.26 -59.25
N GLU A 125 -20.72 -13.50 -58.91
CA GLU A 125 -20.64 -12.36 -57.98
C GLU A 125 -20.49 -12.80 -56.51
N SER A 126 -20.82 -14.06 -56.21
CA SER A 126 -20.59 -14.70 -54.91
C SER A 126 -19.83 -16.01 -55.09
N VAL A 127 -18.76 -16.17 -54.33
CA VAL A 127 -17.80 -17.27 -54.44
C VAL A 127 -17.44 -17.82 -53.07
N ARG A 128 -17.07 -19.09 -53.02
CA ARG A 128 -16.30 -19.68 -51.92
C ARG A 128 -14.81 -19.58 -52.24
N PRO A 129 -13.93 -19.53 -51.23
CA PRO A 129 -12.52 -19.74 -51.46
C PRO A 129 -12.25 -21.05 -52.20
N GLY A 130 -11.40 -21.02 -53.22
CA GLY A 130 -11.11 -22.13 -54.12
C GLY A 130 -12.01 -22.23 -55.37
N ASP A 131 -13.14 -21.52 -55.42
CA ASP A 131 -13.98 -21.44 -56.61
C ASP A 131 -13.25 -20.76 -57.77
N VAL A 132 -13.66 -21.06 -59.01
CA VAL A 132 -13.13 -20.39 -60.20
C VAL A 132 -13.88 -19.07 -60.41
N LEU A 133 -13.13 -17.97 -60.39
CA LEU A 133 -13.60 -16.64 -60.74
C LEU A 133 -13.22 -16.32 -62.18
N THR A 134 -14.20 -15.91 -62.98
CA THR A 134 -14.00 -15.40 -64.34
C THR A 134 -14.09 -13.89 -64.33
N ILE A 135 -13.06 -13.20 -64.84
CA ILE A 135 -13.05 -11.75 -65.06
C ILE A 135 -13.15 -11.51 -66.58
N GLN A 136 -14.07 -10.64 -66.99
CA GLN A 136 -14.31 -10.26 -68.38
C GLN A 136 -13.96 -8.80 -68.60
N GLY A 137 -13.43 -8.47 -69.76
CA GLY A 137 -12.90 -7.15 -70.05
C GLY A 137 -12.32 -7.01 -71.44
N ASP A 138 -11.40 -6.06 -71.61
CA ASP A 138 -10.60 -5.87 -72.82
C ASP A 138 -9.14 -5.63 -72.44
N TYR A 139 -8.23 -6.02 -73.32
CA TYR A 139 -6.77 -6.04 -73.10
C TYR A 139 -6.32 -6.76 -71.81
N LEU A 140 -7.10 -7.74 -71.34
CA LEU A 140 -6.80 -8.54 -70.15
C LEU A 140 -5.57 -9.46 -70.30
N ASN A 141 -5.10 -9.68 -71.53
CA ASN A 141 -3.85 -10.39 -71.79
C ASN A 141 -2.62 -9.68 -71.24
N LEU A 142 -2.73 -8.38 -70.94
CA LEU A 142 -1.66 -7.55 -70.35
C LEU A 142 -1.58 -7.67 -68.82
N ILE A 143 -2.56 -8.30 -68.18
CA ILE A 143 -2.67 -8.37 -66.71
C ILE A 143 -1.75 -9.43 -66.15
N GLN A 144 -0.90 -9.05 -65.19
CA GLN A 144 -0.01 -9.95 -64.45
C GLN A 144 -0.53 -10.31 -63.06
N ALA A 145 -1.46 -9.54 -62.49
CA ALA A 145 -2.01 -9.83 -61.17
C ALA A 145 -3.49 -9.46 -61.06
N VAL A 146 -4.25 -10.30 -60.36
CA VAL A 146 -5.58 -9.98 -59.83
C VAL A 146 -5.45 -9.75 -58.33
N ILE A 147 -5.85 -8.58 -57.87
CA ILE A 147 -5.73 -8.14 -56.47
C ILE A 147 -7.12 -8.19 -55.86
N PHE A 148 -7.31 -9.02 -54.85
CA PHE A 148 -8.52 -9.07 -54.04
C PHE A 148 -8.43 -8.04 -52.90
N SER A 149 -9.57 -7.79 -52.26
CA SER A 149 -9.64 -6.99 -51.03
C SER A 149 -8.56 -7.41 -50.02
N SER A 150 -8.10 -6.44 -49.22
CA SER A 150 -6.97 -6.60 -48.29
C SER A 150 -5.62 -6.96 -48.95
N ASN A 151 -5.43 -6.56 -50.22
CA ASN A 151 -4.19 -6.74 -51.00
C ASN A 151 -3.75 -8.20 -51.20
N VAL A 152 -4.72 -9.13 -51.26
CA VAL A 152 -4.42 -10.53 -51.57
C VAL A 152 -4.31 -10.69 -53.09
N SER A 153 -3.10 -10.86 -53.59
CA SER A 153 -2.86 -10.94 -55.04
C SER A 153 -2.68 -12.37 -55.53
N VAL A 154 -3.30 -12.66 -56.68
CA VAL A 154 -3.04 -13.86 -57.49
C VAL A 154 -2.28 -13.41 -58.73
N TRP A 155 -1.03 -13.88 -58.85
CA TRP A 155 -0.17 -13.59 -59.99
C TRP A 155 -0.49 -14.51 -61.17
N ASP A 156 -0.13 -14.09 -62.38
CA ASP A 156 -0.48 -14.76 -63.63
C ASP A 156 -0.02 -16.21 -63.75
N SER A 157 1.10 -16.56 -63.10
CA SER A 157 1.56 -17.95 -62.93
C SER A 157 0.53 -18.89 -62.29
N LEU A 158 -0.47 -18.33 -61.59
CA LEU A 158 -1.56 -19.06 -60.92
C LEU A 158 -2.92 -18.88 -61.64
N PHE A 159 -2.96 -18.19 -62.79
CA PHE A 159 -4.19 -18.13 -63.59
C PHE A 159 -4.45 -19.49 -64.26
N ILE A 160 -5.73 -19.85 -64.31
CA ILE A 160 -6.22 -21.02 -65.03
C ILE A 160 -6.16 -20.74 -66.54
N SER A 161 -6.61 -19.55 -66.95
CA SER A 161 -6.56 -19.11 -68.34
C SER A 161 -6.47 -17.57 -68.40
N ARG A 162 -5.86 -17.05 -69.48
CA ARG A 162 -5.76 -15.60 -69.76
C ARG A 162 -5.84 -15.38 -71.27
N SER A 163 -6.66 -14.43 -71.70
CA SER A 163 -6.85 -13.97 -73.07
C SER A 163 -7.11 -12.47 -73.08
N LYS A 164 -7.25 -11.86 -74.26
CA LYS A 164 -7.57 -10.41 -74.38
C LYS A 164 -8.86 -10.04 -73.66
N GLU A 165 -9.86 -10.93 -73.67
CA GLU A 165 -11.20 -10.62 -73.16
C GLU A 165 -11.51 -11.25 -71.80
N LYS A 166 -10.66 -12.16 -71.31
CA LYS A 166 -10.99 -13.03 -70.18
C LYS A 166 -9.77 -13.45 -69.35
N ILE A 167 -9.91 -13.46 -68.03
CA ILE A 167 -9.02 -14.15 -67.07
C ILE A 167 -9.86 -15.13 -66.25
N GLU A 168 -9.34 -16.34 -66.01
CA GLU A 168 -9.88 -17.29 -65.04
C GLU A 168 -8.82 -17.61 -63.99
N LEU A 169 -9.21 -17.60 -62.72
CA LEU A 169 -8.33 -17.94 -61.61
C LEU A 169 -9.12 -18.58 -60.47
N LYS A 170 -8.43 -19.23 -59.54
CA LYS A 170 -9.04 -19.66 -58.27
C LYS A 170 -9.06 -18.51 -57.27
N VAL A 171 -10.16 -18.37 -56.54
CA VAL A 171 -10.26 -17.43 -55.42
C VAL A 171 -9.34 -17.89 -54.28
N PRO A 172 -8.41 -17.06 -53.79
CA PRO A 172 -7.46 -17.48 -52.75
C PRO A 172 -8.15 -17.70 -51.40
N ASP A 173 -7.59 -18.58 -50.55
CA ASP A 173 -8.14 -18.89 -49.21
C ASP A 173 -8.23 -17.65 -48.30
N ALA A 174 -7.32 -16.70 -48.52
CA ALA A 174 -7.25 -15.44 -47.79
C ALA A 174 -8.19 -14.34 -48.34
N ALA A 175 -8.95 -14.59 -49.42
CA ALA A 175 -9.81 -13.59 -50.03
C ALA A 175 -10.90 -13.10 -49.06
N GLN A 176 -11.19 -11.81 -49.12
CA GLN A 176 -12.27 -11.16 -48.38
C GLN A 176 -13.26 -10.51 -49.33
N THR A 177 -14.50 -10.33 -48.87
CA THR A 177 -15.50 -9.55 -49.59
C THR A 177 -14.99 -8.13 -49.84
N GLY A 178 -15.17 -7.66 -51.07
CA GLY A 178 -14.79 -6.30 -51.47
C GLY A 178 -14.50 -6.20 -52.97
N LEU A 179 -14.04 -5.03 -53.40
CA LEU A 179 -13.64 -4.81 -54.80
C LEU A 179 -12.44 -5.68 -55.16
N ILE A 180 -12.37 -6.06 -56.43
CA ILE A 180 -11.19 -6.70 -57.02
C ILE A 180 -10.56 -5.74 -58.01
N ALA A 181 -9.25 -5.86 -58.23
CA ALA A 181 -8.54 -5.07 -59.22
C ALA A 181 -7.69 -5.96 -60.12
N VAL A 182 -7.44 -5.51 -61.34
CA VAL A 182 -6.45 -6.10 -62.25
C VAL A 182 -5.26 -5.17 -62.38
N SER A 183 -4.06 -5.72 -62.39
CA SER A 183 -2.80 -4.97 -62.53
C SER A 183 -1.91 -5.55 -63.62
N ASN A 184 -1.29 -4.67 -64.41
CA ASN A 184 -0.31 -5.06 -65.42
C ASN A 184 1.07 -5.47 -64.86
N GLY A 185 1.32 -5.28 -63.54
CA GLY A 185 2.54 -5.73 -62.88
C GLY A 185 3.81 -4.91 -63.16
N ASP A 186 3.70 -3.76 -63.83
CA ASP A 186 4.84 -2.88 -64.11
C ASP A 186 5.33 -2.14 -62.84
N GLU A 187 6.54 -1.54 -62.91
CA GLU A 187 7.12 -0.74 -61.82
C GLU A 187 6.20 0.42 -61.40
N ILE A 188 5.52 1.04 -62.38
CA ILE A 188 4.40 1.97 -62.15
C ILE A 188 3.15 1.28 -62.71
N PRO A 189 2.44 0.49 -61.90
CA PRO A 189 1.39 -0.38 -62.41
C PRO A 189 0.15 0.41 -62.80
N ILE A 190 -0.45 0.02 -63.92
CA ILE A 190 -1.84 0.35 -64.22
C ILE A 190 -2.71 -0.60 -63.40
N VAL A 191 -3.59 -0.04 -62.56
CA VAL A 191 -4.53 -0.78 -61.73
C VAL A 191 -5.94 -0.36 -62.09
N VAL A 192 -6.79 -1.31 -62.46
CA VAL A 192 -8.20 -1.09 -62.79
C VAL A 192 -9.06 -1.88 -61.82
N GLU A 193 -9.86 -1.17 -61.03
CA GLU A 193 -10.77 -1.75 -60.03
C GLU A 193 -12.12 -2.13 -60.66
N SER A 194 -12.79 -3.11 -60.06
CA SER A 194 -14.15 -3.48 -60.42
C SER A 194 -15.17 -2.46 -59.91
N GLU A 195 -16.32 -2.36 -60.58
CA GLU A 195 -17.42 -1.49 -60.13
C GLU A 195 -18.24 -2.11 -58.98
N LYS A 196 -18.22 -3.44 -58.87
CA LYS A 196 -18.95 -4.20 -57.85
C LYS A 196 -17.99 -4.93 -56.92
N GLU A 197 -18.44 -5.15 -55.68
CA GLU A 197 -17.75 -6.02 -54.74
C GLU A 197 -18.00 -7.49 -55.08
N LEU A 198 -16.95 -8.30 -54.98
CA LEU A 198 -17.03 -9.75 -54.98
C LEU A 198 -17.41 -10.22 -53.57
N ALA A 199 -18.50 -10.96 -53.44
CA ALA A 199 -18.92 -11.53 -52.17
C ALA A 199 -18.21 -12.87 -51.91
N VAL A 200 -17.34 -12.91 -50.89
CA VAL A 200 -16.65 -14.13 -50.48
C VAL A 200 -17.39 -14.77 -49.31
N ALA A 201 -17.77 -16.03 -49.47
CA ALA A 201 -18.48 -16.79 -48.44
C ALA A 201 -17.64 -16.92 -47.17
N VAL A 202 -18.24 -16.62 -46.03
CA VAL A 202 -17.66 -16.81 -44.69
C VAL A 202 -18.45 -17.87 -43.92
N PRO A 203 -17.83 -18.56 -42.95
CA PRO A 203 -18.54 -19.48 -42.05
C PRO A 203 -19.56 -18.71 -41.21
N LYS A 204 -20.72 -19.32 -40.96
CA LYS A 204 -21.76 -18.76 -40.08
C LYS A 204 -22.24 -19.80 -39.10
N ALA A 205 -22.03 -19.56 -37.81
CA ALA A 205 -22.53 -20.40 -36.73
C ALA A 205 -23.94 -19.96 -36.30
N LEU A 206 -24.92 -20.86 -36.41
CA LEU A 206 -26.33 -20.60 -36.10
C LEU A 206 -26.73 -21.09 -34.72
N GLN A 207 -26.27 -22.27 -34.31
CA GLN A 207 -26.62 -22.87 -33.02
C GLN A 207 -25.39 -23.55 -32.40
N LEU A 208 -25.30 -23.43 -31.08
CA LEU A 208 -24.30 -24.06 -30.21
C LEU A 208 -25.01 -25.10 -29.34
N ALA A 209 -24.54 -26.36 -29.33
CA ALA A 209 -25.14 -27.43 -28.56
C ALA A 209 -24.07 -28.42 -28.03
N PRO A 210 -24.10 -28.80 -26.73
CA PRO A 210 -24.97 -28.27 -25.69
C PRO A 210 -24.65 -26.79 -25.37
N ASN A 211 -25.64 -26.04 -24.87
CA ASN A 211 -25.46 -24.68 -24.36
C ASN A 211 -26.46 -24.49 -23.20
N PRO A 212 -26.04 -24.54 -21.92
CA PRO A 212 -24.65 -24.48 -21.44
C PRO A 212 -23.78 -25.69 -21.77
N VAL A 213 -22.46 -25.49 -21.90
CA VAL A 213 -21.46 -26.54 -22.17
C VAL A 213 -20.45 -26.69 -21.04
N LYS A 214 -20.07 -27.93 -20.72
CA LYS A 214 -19.01 -28.24 -19.75
C LYS A 214 -17.64 -28.08 -20.41
N ALA A 215 -16.72 -27.38 -19.75
CA ALA A 215 -15.35 -27.23 -20.24
C ALA A 215 -14.67 -28.59 -20.42
N GLY A 216 -13.86 -28.76 -21.48
CA GLY A 216 -13.22 -30.03 -21.81
C GLY A 216 -14.14 -31.06 -22.47
N THR A 217 -15.40 -30.71 -22.80
CA THR A 217 -16.32 -31.59 -23.55
C THR A 217 -16.53 -31.09 -24.98
N ALA A 218 -17.13 -31.93 -25.83
CA ALA A 218 -17.39 -31.59 -27.23
C ALA A 218 -18.56 -30.60 -27.35
N LEU A 219 -18.34 -29.52 -28.09
CA LEU A 219 -19.36 -28.58 -28.55
C LEU A 219 -19.67 -28.84 -30.02
N THR A 220 -20.94 -29.03 -30.33
CA THR A 220 -21.46 -29.04 -31.70
C THR A 220 -21.91 -27.64 -32.09
N ILE A 221 -21.31 -27.11 -33.16
CA ILE A 221 -21.67 -25.87 -33.81
C ILE A 221 -22.36 -26.24 -35.12
N THR A 222 -23.62 -25.82 -35.32
CA THR A 222 -24.33 -26.00 -36.60
C THR A 222 -24.51 -24.68 -37.31
N GLY A 223 -24.50 -24.70 -38.64
CA GLY A 223 -24.45 -23.47 -39.42
C GLY A 223 -24.34 -23.66 -40.92
N THR A 224 -23.71 -22.71 -41.59
CA THR A 224 -23.44 -22.74 -43.03
C THR A 224 -21.98 -22.39 -43.31
N ASN A 225 -21.39 -23.02 -44.33
CA ASN A 225 -20.00 -22.83 -44.75
C ASN A 225 -18.97 -23.07 -43.65
N LEU A 226 -19.29 -23.93 -42.68
CA LEU A 226 -18.42 -24.19 -41.53
C LEU A 226 -17.14 -24.95 -41.91
N ASP A 227 -17.12 -25.61 -43.06
CA ASP A 227 -15.92 -26.21 -43.68
C ASP A 227 -14.85 -25.17 -44.06
N LEU A 228 -15.24 -23.89 -44.15
CA LEU A 228 -14.31 -22.79 -44.39
C LEU A 228 -13.56 -22.35 -43.13
N ALA A 229 -14.07 -22.68 -41.93
CA ALA A 229 -13.38 -22.34 -40.69
C ALA A 229 -12.04 -23.09 -40.60
N ARG A 230 -10.98 -22.38 -40.28
CA ARG A 230 -9.64 -22.91 -39.98
C ARG A 230 -9.40 -22.97 -38.49
N GLN A 231 -10.03 -22.06 -37.74
CA GLN A 231 -9.94 -22.01 -36.28
C GLN A 231 -11.30 -21.63 -35.68
N VAL A 232 -11.52 -22.05 -34.43
CA VAL A 232 -12.65 -21.64 -33.60
C VAL A 232 -12.11 -20.91 -32.37
N GLY A 233 -12.48 -19.64 -32.22
CA GLY A 233 -12.14 -18.82 -31.05
C GLY A 233 -13.16 -18.97 -29.94
N PHE A 234 -12.68 -19.20 -28.72
CA PHE A 234 -13.47 -19.10 -27.49
C PHE A 234 -12.92 -17.97 -26.63
N GLU A 235 -13.80 -17.19 -26.01
CA GLU A 235 -13.41 -16.13 -25.09
C GLU A 235 -12.53 -16.69 -23.95
N GLY A 236 -11.52 -15.92 -23.53
CA GLY A 236 -10.54 -16.34 -22.52
C GLY A 236 -9.42 -17.29 -23.03
N THR A 237 -9.44 -17.71 -24.30
CA THR A 237 -8.50 -18.74 -24.81
C THR A 237 -7.89 -18.37 -26.17
N SER A 238 -6.81 -19.05 -26.55
CA SER A 238 -6.32 -19.00 -27.94
C SER A 238 -7.22 -19.82 -28.87
N PRO A 239 -7.43 -19.40 -30.13
CA PRO A 239 -8.27 -20.14 -31.06
C PRO A 239 -7.79 -21.58 -31.29
N VAL A 240 -8.76 -22.48 -31.44
CA VAL A 240 -8.54 -23.92 -31.61
C VAL A 240 -8.59 -24.26 -33.10
N ALA A 241 -7.52 -24.88 -33.62
CA ALA A 241 -7.45 -25.32 -35.02
C ALA A 241 -7.73 -26.83 -35.20
N SER A 242 -7.89 -27.58 -34.11
CA SER A 242 -8.15 -29.02 -34.13
C SER A 242 -9.62 -29.30 -33.85
N PHE A 243 -10.30 -29.92 -34.82
CA PHE A 243 -11.71 -30.28 -34.71
C PHE A 243 -11.87 -31.80 -34.57
N ILE A 244 -12.89 -32.22 -33.82
CA ILE A 244 -13.32 -33.62 -33.73
C ILE A 244 -13.91 -34.05 -35.07
N SER A 245 -14.78 -33.21 -35.65
CA SER A 245 -15.30 -33.36 -37.00
C SER A 245 -15.66 -32.01 -37.61
N GLN A 246 -15.66 -31.92 -38.94
CA GLN A 246 -15.99 -30.71 -39.67
C GLN A 246 -16.66 -31.05 -41.02
N SER A 247 -17.76 -30.37 -41.31
CA SER A 247 -18.50 -30.38 -42.57
C SER A 247 -19.00 -28.95 -42.88
N ALA A 248 -19.66 -28.77 -44.01
CA ALA A 248 -20.19 -27.46 -44.40
C ALA A 248 -21.28 -26.92 -43.46
N ASP A 249 -21.98 -27.80 -42.76
CA ASP A 249 -23.11 -27.51 -41.89
C ASP A 249 -22.86 -27.77 -40.40
N LYS A 250 -21.73 -28.39 -40.04
CA LYS A 250 -21.41 -28.77 -38.67
C LYS A 250 -19.90 -28.70 -38.37
N ILE A 251 -19.54 -28.17 -37.21
CA ILE A 251 -18.24 -28.39 -36.56
C ILE A 251 -18.49 -29.06 -35.21
N GLU A 252 -17.68 -30.04 -34.87
CA GLU A 252 -17.57 -30.57 -33.52
C GLU A 252 -16.16 -30.28 -33.00
N VAL A 253 -16.05 -29.60 -31.87
CA VAL A 253 -14.78 -29.11 -31.33
C VAL A 253 -14.76 -29.28 -29.82
N LEU A 254 -13.58 -29.56 -29.26
CA LEU A 254 -13.41 -29.62 -27.81
C LEU A 254 -13.38 -28.20 -27.24
N VAL A 255 -14.22 -27.92 -26.23
CA VAL A 255 -14.21 -26.63 -25.54
C VAL A 255 -12.97 -26.57 -24.62
N PRO A 256 -12.10 -25.56 -24.75
CA PRO A 256 -10.93 -25.44 -23.87
C PRO A 256 -11.31 -25.28 -22.39
N ALA A 257 -10.43 -25.73 -21.49
CA ALA A 257 -10.68 -25.71 -20.05
C ALA A 257 -10.89 -24.29 -19.46
N GLU A 258 -10.23 -23.30 -20.05
CA GLU A 258 -10.25 -21.90 -19.63
C GLU A 258 -11.19 -21.03 -20.50
N ALA A 259 -12.08 -21.67 -21.28
CA ALA A 259 -13.07 -20.95 -22.08
C ALA A 259 -14.07 -20.23 -21.19
N HIS A 260 -14.43 -18.99 -21.56
CA HIS A 260 -15.37 -18.14 -20.87
C HIS A 260 -16.70 -18.07 -21.61
N ASP A 261 -17.73 -17.54 -20.95
CA ASP A 261 -18.97 -17.16 -21.62
C ASP A 261 -18.68 -16.12 -22.70
N GLY A 262 -19.41 -16.18 -23.82
CA GLY A 262 -19.28 -15.18 -24.88
C GLY A 262 -19.45 -15.73 -26.29
N LYS A 263 -19.08 -14.92 -27.29
CA LYS A 263 -19.20 -15.33 -28.70
C LYS A 263 -18.18 -16.39 -29.05
N VAL A 264 -18.62 -17.38 -29.81
CA VAL A 264 -17.71 -18.33 -30.47
C VAL A 264 -17.39 -17.79 -31.85
N LEU A 265 -16.10 -17.58 -32.12
CA LEU A 265 -15.64 -16.97 -33.38
C LEU A 265 -15.27 -18.05 -34.38
N MET A 266 -15.87 -18.05 -35.57
CA MET A 266 -15.44 -18.85 -36.71
C MET A 266 -14.39 -18.07 -37.50
N ILE A 267 -13.18 -18.60 -37.62
CA ILE A 267 -12.05 -17.91 -38.26
C ILE A 267 -11.64 -18.70 -39.52
N PRO A 268 -11.99 -18.23 -40.74
CA PRO A 268 -11.58 -18.85 -42.01
C PRO A 268 -10.17 -18.43 -42.43
N GLY A 269 -9.70 -18.91 -43.58
CA GLY A 269 -8.36 -18.58 -44.12
C GLY A 269 -8.09 -17.09 -44.39
N SER A 270 -9.16 -16.28 -44.48
CA SER A 270 -9.09 -14.82 -44.59
C SER A 270 -8.90 -14.09 -43.27
N PHE A 271 -8.85 -14.82 -42.14
CA PHE A 271 -8.71 -14.32 -40.78
C PHE A 271 -9.83 -13.37 -40.30
N VAL A 272 -10.94 -13.30 -41.04
CA VAL A 272 -12.13 -12.54 -40.62
C VAL A 272 -12.81 -13.28 -39.46
N GLU A 273 -12.88 -12.67 -38.29
CA GLU A 273 -13.57 -13.23 -37.14
C GLU A 273 -15.09 -13.12 -37.32
N VAL A 274 -15.77 -14.26 -37.49
CA VAL A 274 -17.23 -14.30 -37.63
C VAL A 274 -17.88 -14.82 -36.34
N PRO A 275 -18.58 -13.99 -35.57
CA PRO A 275 -19.18 -14.41 -34.31
C PRO A 275 -20.39 -15.33 -34.53
N SER A 276 -20.62 -16.24 -33.58
CA SER A 276 -21.84 -17.03 -33.46
C SER A 276 -23.08 -16.14 -33.22
N ASN A 277 -24.26 -16.63 -33.62
CA ASN A 277 -25.51 -15.94 -33.31
C ASN A 277 -25.74 -15.83 -31.79
N ASP A 278 -25.64 -16.95 -31.09
CA ASP A 278 -25.82 -17.03 -29.64
C ASP A 278 -24.48 -16.95 -28.90
N ASP A 279 -24.53 -16.53 -27.64
CA ASP A 279 -23.39 -16.62 -26.73
C ASP A 279 -23.28 -18.05 -26.20
N LEU A 280 -22.05 -18.55 -26.12
CA LEU A 280 -21.74 -19.76 -25.37
C LEU A 280 -21.85 -19.47 -23.88
N VAL A 281 -22.49 -20.36 -23.15
CA VAL A 281 -22.59 -20.33 -21.70
C VAL A 281 -21.84 -21.53 -21.13
N MET A 282 -20.92 -21.27 -20.22
CA MET A 282 -20.16 -22.32 -19.53
C MET A 282 -20.97 -22.85 -18.35
N VAL A 283 -20.93 -24.18 -18.15
CA VAL A 283 -21.59 -24.85 -17.02
C VAL A 283 -21.00 -24.35 -15.70
N VAL A 284 -21.89 -24.08 -14.74
CA VAL A 284 -21.54 -23.76 -13.36
C VAL A 284 -21.68 -25.02 -12.51
N PRO A 285 -20.69 -25.38 -11.68
CA PRO A 285 -20.80 -26.52 -10.78
C PRO A 285 -21.94 -26.34 -9.77
N GLN A 286 -22.51 -27.46 -9.30
CA GLN A 286 -23.53 -27.45 -8.26
C GLN A 286 -22.97 -28.07 -6.98
N ILE A 287 -23.07 -27.33 -5.87
CA ILE A 287 -22.63 -27.81 -4.55
C ILE A 287 -23.84 -28.42 -3.83
N ALA A 288 -23.78 -29.72 -3.53
CA ALA A 288 -24.83 -30.43 -2.80
C ALA A 288 -24.63 -30.32 -1.28
N GLY A 289 -23.38 -30.36 -0.80
CA GLY A 289 -23.09 -30.27 0.62
C GLY A 289 -21.60 -30.29 0.95
N ILE A 290 -21.29 -29.92 2.19
CA ILE A 290 -19.94 -29.90 2.76
C ILE A 290 -19.98 -30.70 4.06
N ASP A 291 -19.08 -31.67 4.21
CA ASP A 291 -18.97 -32.52 5.40
C ASP A 291 -17.50 -32.68 5.84
N PRO A 292 -17.17 -32.56 7.13
CA PRO A 292 -18.08 -32.22 8.23
C PRO A 292 -18.49 -30.74 8.23
N ASN A 293 -19.68 -30.46 8.78
CA ASN A 293 -20.16 -29.12 9.16
C ASN A 293 -20.91 -29.26 10.51
N PRO A 294 -20.37 -28.78 11.65
CA PRO A 294 -19.19 -27.92 11.80
C PRO A 294 -17.85 -28.63 11.56
N VAL A 295 -16.83 -27.88 11.15
CA VAL A 295 -15.46 -28.38 10.92
C VAL A 295 -14.42 -27.65 11.78
N LYS A 296 -13.41 -28.38 12.23
CA LYS A 296 -12.25 -27.80 12.90
C LYS A 296 -11.30 -27.15 11.88
N ASN A 297 -10.92 -25.90 12.10
CA ASN A 297 -9.91 -25.21 11.28
C ASN A 297 -8.62 -26.02 11.14
N GLY A 298 -8.00 -25.98 9.95
CA GLY A 298 -6.79 -26.77 9.65
C GLY A 298 -7.04 -28.24 9.27
N THR A 299 -8.27 -28.73 9.41
CA THR A 299 -8.67 -30.08 8.97
C THR A 299 -9.30 -30.08 7.58
N ASN A 300 -9.73 -31.24 7.09
CA ASN A 300 -10.24 -31.42 5.74
C ASN A 300 -11.76 -31.53 5.72
N ILE A 301 -12.38 -30.90 4.73
CA ILE A 301 -13.77 -31.12 4.35
C ILE A 301 -13.85 -31.90 3.04
N THR A 302 -14.96 -32.61 2.87
CA THR A 302 -15.41 -33.24 1.63
C THR A 302 -16.58 -32.44 1.09
N VAL A 303 -16.48 -32.01 -0.16
CA VAL A 303 -17.53 -31.28 -0.87
C VAL A 303 -18.12 -32.23 -1.90
N THR A 304 -19.44 -32.39 -1.87
CA THR A 304 -20.19 -33.24 -2.80
C THR A 304 -21.06 -32.40 -3.73
N GLY A 305 -21.31 -32.88 -4.94
CA GLY A 305 -22.00 -32.08 -5.95
C GLY A 305 -22.00 -32.64 -7.36
N VAL A 306 -22.13 -31.75 -8.35
CA VAL A 306 -22.08 -32.03 -9.78
C VAL A 306 -21.08 -31.07 -10.44
N ASP A 307 -20.32 -31.59 -11.40
CA ASP A 307 -19.27 -30.89 -12.14
C ASP A 307 -18.19 -30.25 -11.26
N LEU A 308 -17.91 -30.85 -10.10
CA LEU A 308 -16.90 -30.35 -9.16
C LEU A 308 -15.46 -30.42 -9.70
N ASP A 309 -15.24 -31.18 -10.78
CA ASP A 309 -14.00 -31.19 -11.55
C ASP A 309 -13.71 -29.85 -12.26
N LEU A 310 -14.70 -28.97 -12.38
CA LEU A 310 -14.51 -27.61 -12.88
C LEU A 310 -13.90 -26.66 -11.84
N VAL A 311 -13.99 -26.98 -10.54
CA VAL A 311 -13.50 -26.12 -9.46
C VAL A 311 -11.97 -26.05 -9.48
N LYS A 312 -11.45 -24.83 -9.56
CA LYS A 312 -10.02 -24.49 -9.51
C LYS A 312 -9.60 -23.84 -8.19
N ARG A 313 -10.50 -23.12 -7.53
CA ARG A 313 -10.20 -22.42 -6.29
C ARG A 313 -11.38 -22.49 -5.33
N VAL A 314 -11.07 -22.66 -4.04
CA VAL A 314 -12.04 -22.69 -2.94
C VAL A 314 -11.68 -21.59 -1.96
N ILE A 315 -12.64 -20.74 -1.64
CA ILE A 315 -12.46 -19.52 -0.85
C ILE A 315 -13.40 -19.59 0.35
N PHE A 316 -12.84 -19.37 1.53
CA PHE A 316 -13.54 -19.31 2.81
C PHE A 316 -13.68 -17.85 3.25
N GLY A 317 -14.46 -17.61 4.31
CA GLY A 317 -14.67 -16.28 4.90
C GLY A 317 -13.37 -15.46 5.01
N ASP A 318 -13.47 -14.16 4.77
CA ASP A 318 -12.33 -13.22 4.67
C ASP A 318 -11.31 -13.55 3.56
N ASN A 319 -11.80 -14.07 2.43
CA ASN A 319 -11.00 -14.41 1.24
C ASN A 319 -9.86 -15.41 1.50
N LYS A 320 -9.99 -16.29 2.50
CA LYS A 320 -8.96 -17.28 2.80
C LYS A 320 -9.02 -18.42 1.78
N ILE A 321 -7.89 -18.72 1.12
CA ILE A 321 -7.84 -19.75 0.08
C ILE A 321 -7.61 -21.11 0.73
N GLY A 322 -8.53 -22.05 0.53
CA GLY A 322 -8.35 -23.44 0.92
C GLY A 322 -7.54 -24.24 -0.11
N ALA A 323 -6.87 -25.28 0.36
CA ALA A 323 -6.09 -26.15 -0.51
C ALA A 323 -6.95 -27.33 -0.99
N ILE A 324 -7.19 -27.42 -2.30
CA ILE A 324 -7.81 -28.59 -2.91
C ILE A 324 -6.80 -29.74 -2.84
N LEU A 325 -7.21 -30.84 -2.21
CA LEU A 325 -6.42 -32.06 -2.08
C LEU A 325 -6.58 -32.91 -3.35
N GLY A 326 -5.61 -33.80 -3.61
CA GLY A 326 -5.68 -34.72 -4.75
C GLY A 326 -6.93 -35.62 -4.72
N GLY A 327 -7.33 -36.16 -5.88
CA GLY A 327 -8.50 -37.04 -5.99
C GLY A 327 -9.81 -36.35 -6.38
N ARG A 328 -9.76 -35.16 -6.97
CA ARG A 328 -10.92 -34.45 -7.54
C ARG A 328 -11.63 -35.29 -8.59
N THR A 329 -12.95 -35.43 -8.43
CA THR A 329 -13.86 -36.06 -9.39
C THR A 329 -14.99 -35.11 -9.75
N GLU A 330 -15.88 -35.51 -10.66
CA GLU A 330 -17.06 -34.71 -11.01
C GLU A 330 -18.03 -34.53 -9.83
N THR A 331 -18.00 -35.44 -8.84
CA THR A 331 -18.98 -35.46 -7.75
C THR A 331 -18.40 -35.21 -6.36
N GLU A 332 -17.07 -35.22 -6.22
CA GLU A 332 -16.38 -35.04 -4.94
C GLU A 332 -15.07 -34.25 -5.11
N ILE A 333 -14.86 -33.26 -4.24
CA ILE A 333 -13.54 -32.68 -3.97
C ILE A 333 -13.26 -32.66 -2.47
N ARG A 334 -11.99 -32.86 -2.10
CA ARG A 334 -11.53 -32.70 -0.71
C ARG A 334 -10.74 -31.42 -0.58
N VAL A 335 -11.00 -30.64 0.45
CA VAL A 335 -10.41 -29.32 0.64
C VAL A 335 -9.92 -29.20 2.07
N LYS A 336 -8.67 -28.73 2.25
CA LYS A 336 -8.17 -28.37 3.57
C LYS A 336 -8.61 -26.96 3.94
N VAL A 337 -9.28 -26.84 5.08
CA VAL A 337 -9.78 -25.56 5.61
C VAL A 337 -8.61 -24.76 6.20
N PRO A 338 -8.44 -23.48 5.83
CA PRO A 338 -7.42 -22.61 6.43
C PRO A 338 -7.58 -22.45 7.94
N VAL A 339 -6.46 -22.33 8.67
CA VAL A 339 -6.48 -22.16 10.14
C VAL A 339 -7.12 -20.84 10.59
N THR A 340 -7.06 -19.81 9.72
CA THR A 340 -7.63 -18.48 9.97
C THR A 340 -8.97 -18.27 9.25
N ALA A 341 -9.64 -19.33 8.78
CA ALA A 341 -10.95 -19.20 8.13
C ALA A 341 -12.01 -18.85 9.18
N THR A 342 -12.95 -17.98 8.79
CA THR A 342 -14.11 -17.55 9.57
C THR A 342 -15.39 -18.22 9.07
N GLU A 343 -16.44 -18.22 9.90
CA GLU A 343 -17.76 -18.81 9.57
C GLU A 343 -18.41 -17.98 8.45
N ASP A 344 -18.56 -18.58 7.27
CA ASP A 344 -19.22 -17.98 6.10
C ASP A 344 -19.60 -19.09 5.10
N VAL A 345 -20.33 -18.77 4.04
CA VAL A 345 -20.48 -19.65 2.88
C VAL A 345 -19.13 -19.84 2.19
N VAL A 346 -18.89 -21.04 1.67
CA VAL A 346 -17.67 -21.37 0.92
C VAL A 346 -17.90 -21.07 -0.56
N ILE A 347 -17.02 -20.27 -1.17
CA ILE A 347 -17.09 -19.90 -2.58
C ILE A 347 -16.17 -20.79 -3.41
N PHE A 348 -16.73 -21.39 -4.46
CA PHE A 348 -16.03 -22.24 -5.42
C PHE A 348 -15.93 -21.53 -6.76
N ARG A 349 -14.70 -21.39 -7.27
CA ARG A 349 -14.42 -20.73 -8.56
C ARG A 349 -13.87 -21.71 -9.57
N THR A 350 -14.35 -21.61 -10.80
CA THR A 350 -13.90 -22.40 -11.95
C THR A 350 -12.83 -21.67 -12.76
N ALA A 351 -12.23 -22.36 -13.74
CA ALA A 351 -11.38 -21.76 -14.78
C ALA A 351 -12.14 -20.83 -15.74
N ALA A 352 -13.46 -21.03 -15.87
CA ALA A 352 -14.35 -20.23 -16.70
C ALA A 352 -14.84 -18.96 -15.99
N ASP A 353 -14.16 -18.52 -14.93
CA ASP A 353 -14.53 -17.40 -14.05
C ASP A 353 -15.96 -17.47 -13.47
N LYS A 354 -16.55 -18.67 -13.45
CA LYS A 354 -17.82 -18.94 -12.75
C LYS A 354 -17.60 -19.12 -11.26
N GLU A 355 -18.53 -18.62 -10.46
CA GLU A 355 -18.56 -18.78 -9.01
C GLU A 355 -19.86 -19.43 -8.55
N VAL A 356 -19.77 -20.29 -7.54
CA VAL A 356 -20.92 -20.86 -6.84
C VAL A 356 -20.62 -20.91 -5.34
N ALA A 357 -21.63 -20.65 -4.50
CA ALA A 357 -21.51 -20.74 -3.05
C ALA A 357 -22.01 -22.09 -2.53
N SER A 358 -21.53 -22.51 -1.37
CA SER A 358 -22.14 -23.61 -0.61
C SER A 358 -23.60 -23.29 -0.25
N PRO A 359 -24.48 -24.30 -0.15
CA PRO A 359 -25.89 -24.08 0.19
C PRO A 359 -26.09 -23.57 1.63
N GLU A 360 -25.13 -23.87 2.52
CA GLU A 360 -25.16 -23.49 3.94
C GLU A 360 -23.85 -22.79 4.34
N VAL A 361 -23.91 -22.02 5.42
CA VAL A 361 -22.72 -21.45 6.09
C VAL A 361 -21.89 -22.59 6.66
N LEU A 362 -20.57 -22.52 6.49
CA LEU A 362 -19.64 -23.44 7.13
C LEU A 362 -19.44 -23.01 8.58
N GLU A 363 -20.00 -23.77 9.52
CA GLU A 363 -19.78 -23.60 10.95
C GLU A 363 -18.41 -24.15 11.36
N LEU A 364 -17.81 -23.55 12.39
CA LEU A 364 -16.49 -23.91 12.86
C LEU A 364 -16.54 -24.45 14.30
N VAL A 365 -15.74 -25.48 14.56
CA VAL A 365 -15.55 -25.99 15.92
C VAL A 365 -14.84 -24.92 16.75
N LYS A 366 -15.42 -24.56 17.89
CA LYS A 366 -14.88 -23.58 18.85
C LYS A 366 -14.15 -24.29 19.99
N PRO A 367 -13.08 -23.70 20.55
CA PRO A 367 -12.43 -24.25 21.74
C PRO A 367 -13.41 -24.36 22.91
N VAL A 368 -13.20 -25.36 23.77
CA VAL A 368 -13.99 -25.54 25.00
C VAL A 368 -13.05 -25.45 26.19
N ILE A 369 -13.35 -24.57 27.14
CA ILE A 369 -12.63 -24.46 28.41
C ILE A 369 -13.36 -25.31 29.45
N ALA A 370 -12.69 -26.35 29.94
CA ALA A 370 -13.22 -27.24 30.98
C ALA A 370 -12.67 -26.92 32.38
N GLY A 371 -11.43 -26.43 32.46
CA GLY A 371 -10.75 -26.14 33.72
C GLY A 371 -9.53 -25.25 33.54
N ILE A 372 -9.02 -24.70 34.64
CA ILE A 372 -7.74 -24.01 34.72
C ILE A 372 -6.97 -24.61 35.91
N THR A 373 -5.73 -25.02 35.69
CA THR A 373 -4.87 -25.68 36.68
C THR A 373 -3.54 -24.93 36.82
N PRO A 374 -3.18 -24.46 38.03
CA PRO A 374 -4.02 -24.42 39.23
C PRO A 374 -5.25 -23.50 39.06
N PRO A 375 -6.34 -23.67 39.84
CA PRO A 375 -7.53 -22.82 39.76
C PRO A 375 -7.30 -21.38 40.28
N GLU A 376 -6.15 -21.16 40.90
CA GLU A 376 -5.67 -19.88 41.39
C GLU A 376 -4.16 -19.79 41.24
N ALA A 377 -3.64 -18.62 40.87
CA ALA A 377 -2.20 -18.39 40.72
C ALA A 377 -1.83 -16.92 40.96
N ARG A 378 -0.54 -16.66 41.14
CA ARG A 378 0.02 -15.31 41.23
C ARG A 378 0.46 -14.78 39.86
N PHE A 379 0.81 -13.51 39.80
CA PHE A 379 1.43 -12.91 38.61
C PHE A 379 2.73 -13.65 38.24
N GLY A 380 2.95 -13.85 36.95
CA GLY A 380 4.13 -14.53 36.41
C GLY A 380 4.14 -16.05 36.56
N GLU A 381 3.18 -16.65 37.28
CA GLU A 381 3.02 -18.10 37.31
C GLU A 381 2.37 -18.59 36.02
N GLU A 382 2.84 -19.73 35.50
CA GLU A 382 2.22 -20.38 34.34
C GLU A 382 1.00 -21.19 34.77
N ILE A 383 -0.13 -20.98 34.08
CA ILE A 383 -1.35 -21.77 34.25
C ILE A 383 -1.62 -22.62 33.01
N ALA A 384 -2.27 -23.77 33.22
CA ALA A 384 -2.77 -24.61 32.15
C ALA A 384 -4.29 -24.48 32.03
N ILE A 385 -4.77 -24.00 30.88
CA ILE A 385 -6.17 -24.08 30.47
C ILE A 385 -6.40 -25.49 29.92
N GLU A 386 -7.35 -26.23 30.48
CA GLU A 386 -7.68 -27.60 30.10
C GLU A 386 -9.04 -27.64 29.38
N GLY A 387 -9.18 -28.51 28.37
CA GLY A 387 -10.36 -28.46 27.53
C GLY A 387 -10.31 -29.32 26.27
N ASN A 388 -11.05 -28.89 25.24
CA ASN A 388 -11.02 -29.48 23.90
C ASN A 388 -10.75 -28.40 22.84
N ASP A 389 -10.10 -28.79 21.76
CA ASP A 389 -9.77 -27.94 20.61
C ASP A 389 -8.95 -26.69 20.99
N LEU A 390 -8.13 -26.82 22.04
CA LEU A 390 -7.28 -25.74 22.55
C LEU A 390 -6.05 -25.47 21.67
N ASP A 391 -5.72 -26.37 20.73
CA ASP A 391 -4.72 -26.15 19.67
C ASP A 391 -5.11 -25.03 18.70
N LEU A 392 -6.38 -24.62 18.70
CA LEU A 392 -6.85 -23.46 17.94
C LEU A 392 -6.52 -22.13 18.62
N VAL A 393 -6.20 -22.13 19.92
CA VAL A 393 -5.99 -20.92 20.72
C VAL A 393 -4.66 -20.27 20.38
N LYS A 394 -4.69 -18.96 20.17
CA LYS A 394 -3.53 -18.10 19.90
C LYS A 394 -3.14 -17.28 21.13
N SER A 395 -4.13 -16.81 21.87
CA SER A 395 -3.94 -15.86 22.97
C SER A 395 -5.07 -15.96 23.99
N VAL A 396 -4.89 -15.32 25.14
CA VAL A 396 -5.78 -15.31 26.28
C VAL A 396 -5.94 -13.87 26.79
N ILE A 397 -7.15 -13.49 27.17
CA ILE A 397 -7.48 -12.21 27.80
C ILE A 397 -7.89 -12.51 29.24
N PHE A 398 -7.16 -11.91 30.18
CA PHE A 398 -7.46 -11.98 31.62
C PHE A 398 -8.35 -10.81 32.02
N SER A 399 -9.22 -11.02 33.00
CA SER A 399 -10.00 -9.93 33.60
C SER A 399 -9.06 -8.84 34.15
N GLY A 400 -9.40 -7.56 33.93
CA GLY A 400 -8.53 -6.43 34.33
C GLY A 400 -7.43 -6.07 33.32
N VAL A 401 -7.10 -6.94 32.37
CA VAL A 401 -6.09 -6.71 31.33
C VAL A 401 -6.78 -6.52 29.98
N GLY A 402 -6.59 -5.36 29.34
CA GLY A 402 -7.21 -5.02 28.07
C GLY A 402 -6.54 -5.61 26.83
N GLU A 403 -5.35 -6.18 26.97
CA GLU A 403 -4.53 -6.73 25.89
C GLU A 403 -4.59 -8.28 25.84
N GLU A 404 -4.32 -8.83 24.66
CA GLU A 404 -4.21 -10.29 24.45
C GLU A 404 -2.82 -10.80 24.87
N ILE A 405 -2.79 -11.79 25.77
CA ILE A 405 -1.56 -12.48 26.18
C ILE A 405 -1.35 -13.71 25.30
N PRO A 406 -0.23 -13.83 24.58
CA PRO A 406 0.03 -15.02 23.76
C PRO A 406 0.17 -16.27 24.63
N VAL A 407 -0.35 -17.40 24.15
CA VAL A 407 -0.12 -18.69 24.82
C VAL A 407 1.32 -19.16 24.60
N ASN A 408 1.91 -19.79 25.61
CA ASN A 408 3.24 -20.39 25.56
C ASN A 408 3.24 -21.67 24.72
N ASN A 409 2.17 -22.47 24.86
CA ASN A 409 1.97 -23.70 24.11
C ASN A 409 0.47 -24.00 23.96
N ALA A 410 0.06 -24.58 22.84
CA ALA A 410 -1.31 -24.97 22.55
C ALA A 410 -1.35 -26.38 21.94
N LEU A 411 -2.05 -27.29 22.62
CA LEU A 411 -2.31 -28.67 22.23
C LEU A 411 -3.83 -28.91 22.23
N PRO A 412 -4.33 -30.00 21.63
CA PRO A 412 -5.77 -30.23 21.54
C PRO A 412 -6.51 -30.24 22.88
N ASP A 413 -5.87 -30.66 23.96
CA ASP A 413 -6.45 -30.80 25.30
C ASP A 413 -5.98 -29.75 26.32
N ARG A 414 -4.96 -28.93 25.97
CA ARG A 414 -4.38 -27.94 26.89
C ARG A 414 -3.77 -26.73 26.18
N ALA A 415 -3.85 -25.56 26.80
CA ALA A 415 -3.03 -24.40 26.45
C ALA A 415 -2.37 -23.82 27.70
N THR A 416 -1.08 -23.45 27.64
CA THR A 416 -0.37 -22.82 28.76
C THR A 416 -0.13 -21.35 28.52
N VAL A 417 -0.22 -20.54 29.57
CA VAL A 417 -0.06 -19.08 29.51
C VAL A 417 0.39 -18.55 30.88
N ASP A 418 1.26 -17.54 30.88
CA ASP A 418 1.68 -16.86 32.11
C ASP A 418 0.64 -15.82 32.53
N VAL A 419 0.34 -15.76 33.84
CA VAL A 419 -0.59 -14.77 34.38
C VAL A 419 0.05 -13.37 34.31
N PRO A 420 -0.53 -12.41 33.56
CA PRO A 420 0.06 -11.07 33.39
C PRO A 420 -0.12 -10.19 34.63
N ILE A 421 0.79 -9.23 34.80
CA ILE A 421 0.65 -8.17 35.82
C ILE A 421 -0.62 -7.36 35.54
N GLY A 422 -1.39 -7.06 36.59
CA GLY A 422 -2.65 -6.32 36.50
C GLY A 422 -3.88 -7.19 36.21
N ALA A 423 -3.70 -8.52 36.09
CA ALA A 423 -4.84 -9.45 36.10
C ALA A 423 -5.65 -9.34 37.40
N MET A 424 -6.97 -9.41 37.27
CA MET A 424 -7.92 -9.44 38.36
C MET A 424 -8.62 -10.80 38.39
N SER A 425 -9.06 -11.24 39.58
CA SER A 425 -9.90 -12.44 39.69
C SER A 425 -11.17 -12.28 38.87
N GLY A 426 -11.46 -13.26 38.00
CA GLY A 426 -12.57 -13.18 37.06
C GLY A 426 -12.48 -14.24 35.96
N PRO A 427 -13.41 -14.25 34.99
CA PRO A 427 -13.35 -15.18 33.88
C PRO A 427 -12.15 -14.89 32.97
N VAL A 428 -11.71 -15.94 32.27
CA VAL A 428 -10.60 -15.91 31.31
C VAL A 428 -11.17 -16.18 29.93
N THR A 429 -10.76 -15.39 28.92
CA THR A 429 -11.23 -15.54 27.55
C THR A 429 -10.10 -16.03 26.65
N VAL A 430 -10.28 -17.17 25.98
CA VAL A 430 -9.36 -17.63 24.95
C VAL A 430 -9.73 -17.04 23.60
N VAL A 431 -8.73 -16.67 22.80
CA VAL A 431 -8.86 -16.14 21.45
C VAL A 431 -8.21 -17.12 20.48
N ALA A 432 -9.00 -17.65 19.55
CA ALA A 432 -8.52 -18.59 18.53
C ALA A 432 -7.79 -17.87 17.38
N GLN A 433 -7.03 -18.62 16.57
CA GLN A 433 -6.29 -18.08 15.41
C GLN A 433 -7.17 -17.42 14.35
N ASN A 434 -8.46 -17.78 14.27
CA ASN A 434 -9.45 -17.15 13.41
C ASN A 434 -10.14 -15.92 14.05
N GLY A 435 -9.75 -15.54 15.27
CA GLY A 435 -10.31 -14.41 16.02
C GLY A 435 -11.58 -14.72 16.83
N SER A 436 -12.10 -15.95 16.76
CA SER A 436 -13.23 -16.35 17.62
C SER A 436 -12.82 -16.38 19.09
N GLN A 437 -13.73 -15.97 19.98
CA GLN A 437 -13.48 -15.87 21.41
C GLN A 437 -14.39 -16.80 22.21
N VAL A 438 -13.85 -17.43 23.24
CA VAL A 438 -14.60 -18.27 24.19
C VAL A 438 -14.19 -17.88 25.60
N THR A 439 -15.17 -17.55 26.44
CA THR A 439 -14.96 -17.15 27.84
C THR A 439 -15.28 -18.30 28.79
N SER A 440 -14.47 -18.49 29.82
CA SER A 440 -14.71 -19.49 30.86
C SER A 440 -16.02 -19.23 31.60
N ALA A 441 -16.76 -20.29 31.93
CA ALA A 441 -18.00 -20.19 32.72
C ALA A 441 -17.77 -20.01 34.23
N PHE A 442 -16.51 -20.04 34.66
CA PHE A 442 -16.06 -19.91 36.04
C PHE A 442 -14.94 -18.86 36.13
N ASN A 443 -14.72 -18.36 37.34
CA ASN A 443 -13.66 -17.39 37.61
C ASN A 443 -12.34 -18.11 37.88
N PHE A 444 -11.26 -17.57 37.33
CA PHE A 444 -9.90 -17.84 37.75
C PHE A 444 -9.54 -16.87 38.88
N ASN A 445 -8.96 -17.37 39.98
CA ASN A 445 -8.65 -16.55 41.14
C ASN A 445 -7.18 -16.09 41.10
N ILE A 446 -6.96 -14.78 41.19
CA ILE A 446 -5.62 -14.22 41.37
C ILE A 446 -5.31 -14.23 42.86
N LEU A 447 -4.27 -14.95 43.24
CA LEU A 447 -3.80 -14.97 44.62
C LEU A 447 -3.14 -13.63 44.97
N LEU A 448 -3.50 -13.09 46.14
CA LEU A 448 -2.78 -11.99 46.73
C LEU A 448 -1.34 -12.43 47.03
N SER A 449 -0.40 -11.54 46.77
CA SER A 449 0.98 -11.78 47.16
C SER A 449 1.18 -11.59 48.65
N THR A 450 2.29 -12.11 49.16
CA THR A 450 2.70 -11.94 50.55
C THR A 450 3.73 -10.82 50.60
N ASN A 451 3.33 -9.69 51.19
CA ASN A 451 4.06 -8.52 51.65
C ASN A 451 5.43 -8.27 51.00
N ALA A 452 5.53 -7.21 50.19
CA ALA A 452 6.81 -6.69 49.71
C ALA A 452 7.77 -6.37 50.87
N VAL A 453 9.04 -6.76 50.73
CA VAL A 453 10.06 -6.58 51.77
C VAL A 453 11.23 -5.77 51.22
N ILE A 454 11.60 -4.68 51.89
CA ILE A 454 12.85 -3.97 51.60
C ILE A 454 13.98 -4.64 52.38
N THR A 455 14.99 -5.13 51.67
CA THR A 455 16.18 -5.76 52.26
C THR A 455 17.40 -4.85 52.28
N ASP A 456 17.50 -3.89 51.35
CA ASP A 456 18.62 -2.94 51.29
C ASP A 456 18.25 -1.61 50.62
N MET A 457 18.82 -0.51 51.10
CA MET A 457 18.70 0.85 50.56
C MET A 457 19.80 1.76 51.12
N PRO A 458 20.19 2.86 50.45
CA PRO A 458 21.18 3.78 50.99
C PRO A 458 20.66 4.50 52.25
N ALA A 459 21.54 4.64 53.25
CA ALA A 459 21.24 5.35 54.50
C ALA A 459 21.21 6.89 54.35
N MET A 460 21.75 7.42 53.24
CA MET A 460 21.77 8.86 52.95
C MET A 460 21.61 9.09 51.44
N ALA A 461 20.92 10.16 51.07
CA ALA A 461 20.80 10.62 49.68
C ALA A 461 20.54 12.12 49.62
N ALA A 462 20.85 12.78 48.51
CA ALA A 462 20.45 14.16 48.25
C ALA A 462 19.26 14.19 47.27
N PRO A 463 18.41 15.25 47.31
CA PRO A 463 17.41 15.47 46.27
C PRO A 463 18.07 15.48 44.88
N GLY A 464 17.51 14.70 43.94
CA GLY A 464 18.06 14.50 42.60
C GLY A 464 18.94 13.25 42.44
N ASP A 465 19.37 12.59 43.53
CA ASP A 465 20.11 11.33 43.44
C ASP A 465 19.24 10.19 42.92
N MET A 466 19.83 9.28 42.15
CA MET A 466 19.22 7.98 41.87
C MET A 466 19.62 6.99 42.97
N ILE A 467 18.65 6.47 43.70
CA ILE A 467 18.85 5.43 44.71
C ILE A 467 18.37 4.07 44.20
N SER A 468 18.95 3.00 44.75
CA SER A 468 18.51 1.63 44.51
C SER A 468 17.89 1.07 45.78
N ILE A 469 16.69 0.53 45.65
CA ILE A 469 15.92 -0.14 46.69
C ILE A 469 15.88 -1.62 46.29
N VAL A 470 16.48 -2.47 47.12
CA VAL A 470 16.58 -3.92 46.87
C VAL A 470 15.69 -4.64 47.87
N GLY A 471 15.03 -5.69 47.40
CA GLY A 471 14.04 -6.39 48.20
C GLY A 471 13.51 -7.65 47.54
N GLU A 472 12.36 -8.08 48.04
CA GLU A 472 11.55 -9.16 47.49
C GLU A 472 10.16 -8.61 47.18
N ASN A 473 9.56 -9.11 46.10
CA ASN A 473 8.22 -8.74 45.61
C ASN A 473 8.05 -7.23 45.33
N LEU A 474 9.10 -6.55 44.87
CA LEU A 474 9.09 -5.09 44.64
C LEU A 474 8.32 -4.66 43.37
N ASP A 475 8.03 -5.57 42.45
CA ASP A 475 7.20 -5.31 41.28
C ASP A 475 5.72 -5.09 41.62
N GLU A 476 5.32 -5.43 42.85
CA GLU A 476 3.98 -5.22 43.40
C GLU A 476 3.76 -3.79 43.91
N LEU A 477 4.81 -2.98 43.99
CA LEU A 477 4.72 -1.60 44.45
C LEU A 477 4.04 -0.73 43.40
N ASN A 478 2.96 -0.08 43.78
CA ASN A 478 2.27 0.94 42.99
C ASN A 478 2.93 2.32 43.18
N GLU A 479 3.22 2.72 44.43
CA GLU A 479 3.77 4.04 44.76
C GLU A 479 5.00 3.97 45.67
N VAL A 480 5.92 4.93 45.47
CA VAL A 480 7.08 5.20 46.32
C VAL A 480 7.03 6.67 46.71
N ILE A 481 6.89 6.98 47.98
CA ILE A 481 6.64 8.33 48.50
C ILE A 481 7.73 8.72 49.49
N PHE A 482 8.48 9.76 49.17
CA PHE A 482 9.60 10.25 49.97
C PHE A 482 9.16 11.17 51.13
N PRO A 483 10.03 11.41 52.14
CA PRO A 483 9.75 12.30 53.25
C PRO A 483 9.19 13.67 52.82
N GLY A 484 8.18 14.15 53.55
CA GLY A 484 7.39 15.33 53.18
C GLY A 484 6.19 15.02 52.27
N GLU A 485 5.78 13.75 52.18
CA GLU A 485 4.67 13.29 51.33
C GLU A 485 4.89 13.61 49.84
N VAL A 486 6.13 13.46 49.37
CA VAL A 486 6.52 13.76 47.99
C VAL A 486 6.61 12.48 47.17
N PRO A 487 5.65 12.19 46.26
CA PRO A 487 5.68 10.98 45.45
C PRO A 487 6.84 11.00 44.46
N ALA A 488 7.49 9.85 44.30
CA ALA A 488 8.47 9.65 43.25
C ALA A 488 7.79 9.60 41.88
N THR A 489 8.31 10.38 40.93
CA THR A 489 7.76 10.48 39.57
C THR A 489 8.74 10.01 38.50
N MET A 490 9.98 9.68 38.89
CA MET A 490 11.04 9.27 37.97
C MET A 490 11.68 7.97 38.46
N PHE A 491 11.58 6.93 37.64
CA PHE A 491 12.09 5.59 37.92
C PHE A 491 13.10 5.15 36.86
N GLY A 492 14.07 4.33 37.28
CA GLY A 492 14.97 3.57 36.41
C GLY A 492 14.47 2.15 36.22
N MET A 493 15.31 1.16 36.53
CA MET A 493 14.94 -0.26 36.49
C MET A 493 13.93 -0.61 37.59
N LYS A 494 12.92 -1.41 37.24
CA LYS A 494 11.93 -1.98 38.18
C LYS A 494 11.76 -3.47 37.89
N THR A 495 12.03 -4.31 38.88
CA THR A 495 11.87 -5.77 38.87
C THR A 495 11.34 -6.24 40.22
N ALA A 496 11.03 -7.52 40.35
CA ALA A 496 10.63 -8.13 41.63
C ALA A 496 11.66 -7.97 42.76
N THR A 497 12.92 -7.66 42.45
CA THR A 497 14.00 -7.57 43.45
C THR A 497 14.70 -6.22 43.50
N LEU A 498 14.40 -5.30 42.59
CA LEU A 498 15.10 -4.01 42.48
C LEU A 498 14.16 -2.91 41.97
N ILE A 499 14.16 -1.78 42.67
CA ILE A 499 13.64 -0.50 42.18
C ILE A 499 14.77 0.52 42.18
N GLN A 500 15.03 1.13 41.02
CA GLN A 500 15.81 2.35 40.91
C GLN A 500 14.86 3.54 40.82
N VAL A 501 15.06 4.53 41.69
CA VAL A 501 14.16 5.68 41.80
C VAL A 501 14.97 6.94 42.09
N PHE A 502 14.57 8.06 41.50
CA PHE A 502 15.18 9.35 41.83
C PHE A 502 14.52 9.97 43.06
N VAL A 503 15.34 10.49 43.97
CA VAL A 503 14.87 11.30 45.12
C VAL A 503 14.29 12.60 44.57
N PRO A 504 13.00 12.91 44.78
CA PRO A 504 12.39 14.14 44.28
C PRO A 504 13.06 15.42 44.82
N MET A 505 13.16 16.47 44.00
CA MET A 505 13.78 17.76 44.39
C MET A 505 13.09 18.49 45.55
N GLY A 506 11.82 18.16 45.83
CA GLY A 506 11.05 18.74 46.94
C GLY A 506 11.04 17.90 48.22
N THR A 507 11.84 16.83 48.28
CA THR A 507 11.91 15.94 49.46
C THR A 507 12.42 16.72 50.67
N ALA A 508 11.74 16.57 51.81
CA ALA A 508 12.17 17.20 53.06
C ALA A 508 13.58 16.72 53.47
N THR A 509 14.43 17.66 53.92
CA THR A 509 15.79 17.35 54.37
C THR A 509 15.81 16.82 55.81
N GLY A 510 16.87 16.08 56.18
CA GLY A 510 17.00 15.41 57.48
C GLY A 510 16.60 13.94 57.48
N LEU A 511 16.46 13.35 58.68
CA LEU A 511 16.17 11.92 58.86
C LEU A 511 14.67 11.63 58.69
N GLY A 512 14.30 10.69 57.81
CA GLY A 512 12.91 10.27 57.58
C GLY A 512 12.80 8.86 57.00
N ASN A 513 11.60 8.45 56.59
CA ASN A 513 11.33 7.13 55.97
C ASN A 513 10.62 7.30 54.62
N ILE A 514 10.84 6.37 53.69
CA ILE A 514 10.09 6.28 52.42
C ILE A 514 8.84 5.42 52.68
N LYS A 515 7.67 5.90 52.26
CA LYS A 515 6.40 5.15 52.27
C LYS A 515 6.22 4.40 50.95
N PHE A 516 5.83 3.14 51.02
CA PHE A 516 5.51 2.29 49.89
C PHE A 516 4.04 1.93 49.91
N ILE A 517 3.40 1.94 48.74
CA ILE A 517 2.02 1.49 48.55
C ILE A 517 2.01 0.42 47.47
N THR A 518 1.49 -0.76 47.77
CA THR A 518 1.30 -1.86 46.81
C THR A 518 0.04 -1.65 45.93
N PHE A 519 -0.12 -2.44 44.86
CA PHE A 519 -1.32 -2.37 44.01
C PHE A 519 -2.64 -2.72 44.73
N ASP A 520 -2.59 -3.43 45.85
CA ASP A 520 -3.74 -3.71 46.72
C ASP A 520 -3.94 -2.66 47.84
N GLY A 521 -3.09 -1.63 47.89
CA GLY A 521 -3.19 -0.51 48.82
C GLY A 521 -2.61 -0.76 50.21
N GLU A 522 -1.81 -1.81 50.40
CA GLU A 522 -1.04 -2.01 51.63
C GLU A 522 0.05 -0.93 51.74
N GLU A 523 0.14 -0.29 52.90
CA GLU A 523 1.15 0.72 53.20
C GLU A 523 2.23 0.18 54.15
N PHE A 524 3.49 0.42 53.81
CA PHE A 524 4.61 0.14 54.72
C PHE A 524 5.77 1.12 54.50
N PHE A 525 6.72 1.14 55.44
CA PHE A 525 7.80 2.13 55.47
C PHE A 525 9.18 1.49 55.37
N SER A 526 10.10 2.20 54.73
CA SER A 526 11.52 1.85 54.66
C SER A 526 12.23 2.00 56.01
N PRO A 527 13.45 1.43 56.19
CA PRO A 527 14.39 1.92 57.21
C PRO A 527 14.67 3.44 57.06
N PRO A 528 15.14 4.12 58.12
CA PRO A 528 15.42 5.56 58.06
C PRO A 528 16.47 5.92 57.01
N ILE A 529 16.25 7.02 56.28
CA ILE A 529 17.17 7.64 55.33
C ILE A 529 17.41 9.10 55.70
N ASN A 530 18.65 9.56 55.61
CA ASN A 530 19.03 10.95 55.87
C ASN A 530 19.16 11.73 54.55
N ILE A 531 18.20 12.64 54.28
CA ILE A 531 18.16 13.47 53.09
C ILE A 531 19.05 14.72 53.29
N GLN A 532 20.11 14.87 52.49
CA GLN A 532 21.11 15.95 52.67
C GLN A 532 20.67 17.29 52.04
N GLY A 533 20.95 18.41 52.73
CA GLY A 533 20.66 19.79 52.29
C GLY A 533 20.08 20.67 53.41
N VAL A 534 19.92 21.98 53.15
CA VAL A 534 19.17 22.89 54.03
C VAL A 534 17.78 23.18 53.44
N ASP A 535 16.80 23.33 54.31
CA ASP A 535 15.49 23.86 53.92
C ASP A 535 15.65 25.36 53.60
N PRO A 536 15.07 25.86 52.50
CA PRO A 536 14.97 27.30 52.26
C PRO A 536 14.32 28.01 53.45
N VAL A 537 14.81 29.20 53.78
CA VAL A 537 14.15 30.06 54.78
C VAL A 537 12.81 30.53 54.21
N ALA A 538 11.70 30.01 54.76
CA ALA A 538 10.36 30.29 54.22
C ALA A 538 9.91 31.75 54.47
N ASP A 539 10.18 32.28 55.68
CA ASP A 539 9.90 33.67 56.03
C ASP A 539 11.14 34.32 56.68
N PRO A 540 11.88 35.17 55.95
CA PRO A 540 13.05 35.87 56.48
C PRO A 540 12.74 36.77 57.69
N SER A 541 11.49 37.20 57.89
CA SER A 541 11.11 38.04 59.03
C SER A 541 11.05 37.28 60.36
N LEU A 542 11.02 35.95 60.32
CA LEU A 542 11.04 35.08 61.49
C LEU A 542 12.43 34.57 61.85
N VAL A 543 13.46 35.01 61.13
CA VAL A 543 14.87 34.74 61.45
C VAL A 543 15.32 35.72 62.54
N PHE A 544 15.95 35.22 63.60
CA PHE A 544 16.39 36.05 64.74
C PHE A 544 17.87 35.91 65.10
N PHE A 545 18.55 34.88 64.57
CA PHE A 545 20.00 34.88 64.41
C PHE A 545 20.38 34.43 63.00
N ASN A 546 21.01 35.32 62.24
CA ASN A 546 21.59 35.04 60.92
C ASN A 546 23.05 35.49 60.80
N PHE A 547 23.58 36.09 61.88
CA PHE A 547 24.97 36.58 61.98
C PHE A 547 25.43 37.60 60.90
N ASP A 548 24.51 38.09 60.08
CA ASP A 548 24.67 39.14 59.07
C ASP A 548 23.84 40.39 59.44
N GLY A 549 23.90 40.79 60.71
CA GLY A 549 23.16 41.93 61.25
C GLY A 549 22.21 41.57 62.38
N LEU A 550 21.78 40.30 62.45
CA LEU A 550 21.12 39.72 63.61
C LEU A 550 22.15 38.87 64.39
N ASN A 551 23.06 39.55 65.09
CA ASN A 551 24.18 38.95 65.81
C ASN A 551 23.89 38.63 67.28
N SER A 552 24.77 37.86 67.92
CA SER A 552 24.75 37.64 69.38
C SER A 552 24.99 38.95 70.14
N GLY A 553 24.32 39.11 71.29
CA GLY A 553 24.62 40.16 72.27
C GLY A 553 25.69 39.75 73.28
N TRP A 554 25.68 38.50 73.74
CA TRP A 554 26.71 37.94 74.64
C TRP A 554 26.87 36.42 74.44
N GLY A 555 27.99 35.87 74.91
CA GLY A 555 28.31 34.44 74.86
C GLY A 555 29.60 34.12 75.60
N ASP A 556 29.77 32.88 76.03
CA ASP A 556 30.97 32.40 76.72
C ASP A 556 32.02 31.87 75.73
N THR A 557 31.57 31.28 74.62
CA THR A 557 32.44 30.70 73.59
C THR A 557 31.84 30.82 72.19
N GLY A 558 32.72 30.72 71.19
CA GLY A 558 32.38 30.86 69.78
C GLY A 558 32.47 32.30 69.27
N GLN A 559 32.42 32.43 67.96
CA GLN A 559 32.57 33.72 67.26
C GLN A 559 31.86 33.69 65.92
N ILE A 560 31.55 34.87 65.39
CA ILE A 560 31.04 35.00 64.02
C ILE A 560 32.21 34.87 63.06
N GLU A 561 32.10 33.97 62.10
CA GLU A 561 33.08 33.73 61.04
C GLU A 561 32.41 33.81 59.67
N ASN A 562 33.22 34.03 58.63
CA ASN A 562 32.80 33.95 57.24
C ASN A 562 33.96 33.32 56.45
N ASP A 563 34.25 32.05 56.76
CA ASP A 563 35.23 31.26 55.99
C ASP A 563 34.55 30.76 54.71
N PRO A 564 35.07 31.08 53.52
CA PRO A 564 34.50 30.62 52.24
C PRO A 564 34.42 29.10 52.10
N SER A 565 35.19 28.34 52.89
CA SER A 565 35.16 26.87 52.88
C SER A 565 34.06 26.27 53.77
N LEU A 566 33.45 27.07 54.64
CA LEU A 566 32.47 26.62 55.63
C LEU A 566 31.14 27.36 55.55
N THR A 567 31.08 28.53 54.92
CA THR A 567 29.85 29.30 54.73
C THR A 567 28.80 28.50 53.94
N LEU A 568 27.53 28.67 54.30
CA LEU A 568 26.39 28.01 53.64
C LEU A 568 26.15 28.59 52.24
N ASP A 569 26.13 29.92 52.13
CA ASP A 569 25.76 30.64 50.91
C ASP A 569 26.59 31.92 50.67
N GLY A 570 27.64 32.13 51.46
CA GLY A 570 28.42 33.37 51.51
C GLY A 570 28.09 34.25 52.72
N SER A 571 27.04 33.93 53.48
CA SER A 571 26.69 34.52 54.77
C SER A 571 27.76 34.30 55.83
N SER A 572 27.71 35.15 56.86
CA SER A 572 28.44 34.90 58.10
C SER A 572 27.67 33.89 58.95
N TYR A 573 28.38 33.05 59.69
CA TYR A 573 27.78 32.05 60.57
C TYR A 573 28.43 32.10 61.95
N PHE A 574 27.76 31.54 62.96
CA PHE A 574 28.36 31.40 64.29
C PHE A 574 29.12 30.09 64.40
N ARG A 575 30.40 30.16 64.75
CA ARG A 575 31.25 28.98 64.95
C ARG A 575 31.58 28.75 66.40
N VAL A 576 31.38 27.53 66.85
CA VAL A 576 31.97 26.99 68.08
C VAL A 576 33.03 25.99 67.68
N ASN A 577 34.25 26.13 68.19
CA ASN A 577 35.36 25.19 67.96
C ASN A 577 36.15 25.03 69.26
N ALA A 578 35.62 24.26 70.20
CA ALA A 578 36.16 24.16 71.55
C ALA A 578 35.85 22.81 72.21
N SER A 579 36.68 22.42 73.18
CA SER A 579 36.34 21.35 74.13
C SER A 579 35.46 21.93 75.22
N LEU A 580 34.23 21.42 75.35
CA LEU A 580 33.24 21.96 76.27
C LEU A 580 32.96 20.96 77.40
N SER A 581 32.75 21.50 78.60
CA SER A 581 32.43 20.74 79.80
C SER A 581 31.46 21.53 80.65
N GLY A 582 30.28 20.98 80.90
CA GLY A 582 29.22 21.66 81.66
C GLY A 582 28.65 22.88 80.92
N TRP A 583 28.12 23.84 81.68
CA TRP A 583 27.44 25.02 81.12
C TRP A 583 28.39 25.93 80.35
N THR A 584 28.11 26.18 79.07
CA THR A 584 28.82 27.16 78.24
C THR A 584 27.89 27.78 77.21
N GLY A 585 27.63 29.08 77.32
CA GLY A 585 26.77 29.83 76.39
C GLY A 585 27.45 30.07 75.03
N PHE A 586 26.70 29.88 73.94
CA PHE A 586 27.17 30.17 72.58
C PHE A 586 26.80 31.58 72.16
N PHE A 587 25.51 31.81 71.86
CA PHE A 587 25.01 33.12 71.45
C PHE A 587 23.66 33.41 72.10
N TRP A 588 23.53 34.64 72.59
CA TRP A 588 22.43 35.09 73.43
C TRP A 588 22.04 36.53 73.16
N ARG A 589 20.75 36.84 73.34
CA ARG A 589 20.23 38.20 73.45
C ARG A 589 19.28 38.32 74.63
N ASN A 590 19.08 39.55 75.08
CA ASN A 590 18.22 39.91 76.20
C ASN A 590 17.14 40.90 75.72
N GLY A 591 16.02 41.00 76.44
CA GLY A 591 15.06 42.09 76.28
C GLY A 591 14.10 41.99 75.08
N GLY A 592 14.03 40.84 74.41
CA GLY A 592 13.19 40.64 73.21
C GLY A 592 13.72 41.31 71.92
N ASP A 593 14.98 41.76 71.91
CA ASP A 593 15.58 42.50 70.79
C ASP A 593 15.59 41.71 69.47
N ASN A 594 14.82 42.20 68.48
CA ASN A 594 14.58 41.54 67.19
C ASN A 594 14.09 40.09 67.32
N PHE A 595 13.38 39.77 68.41
CA PHE A 595 12.76 38.46 68.60
C PHE A 595 11.36 38.45 67.96
N PRO A 596 11.08 37.57 66.98
CA PRO A 596 9.85 37.59 66.18
C PRO A 596 8.65 36.91 66.86
N GLY A 597 8.70 36.71 68.19
CA GLY A 597 7.66 36.01 68.95
C GLY A 597 6.24 36.58 68.75
N ALA A 598 6.14 37.89 68.54
CA ALA A 598 4.87 38.59 68.29
C ALA A 598 4.14 38.11 67.02
N ALA A 599 4.88 37.65 66.00
CA ALA A 599 4.28 37.16 64.76
C ALA A 599 3.61 35.80 64.93
N ILE A 600 4.08 34.98 65.89
CA ILE A 600 3.60 33.62 66.13
C ILE A 600 2.52 33.60 67.20
N GLY A 601 2.70 34.41 68.26
CA GLY A 601 1.74 34.51 69.34
C GLY A 601 1.46 33.17 70.01
N ALA A 602 0.18 32.80 70.13
CA ALA A 602 -0.27 31.57 70.77
C ALA A 602 -0.26 30.33 69.83
N ASN A 603 0.19 30.46 68.58
CA ASN A 603 0.14 29.38 67.58
C ASN A 603 1.30 28.37 67.72
N ILE A 604 1.61 27.94 68.94
CA ILE A 604 2.82 27.17 69.26
C ILE A 604 2.86 25.80 68.56
N ASP A 605 1.73 25.12 68.47
CA ASP A 605 1.66 23.78 67.86
C ASP A 605 1.88 23.81 66.34
N ASN A 606 1.64 24.95 65.69
CA ASN A 606 1.80 25.11 64.24
C ASN A 606 3.22 25.53 63.85
N TYR A 607 4.09 25.85 64.81
CA TYR A 607 5.41 26.37 64.52
C TYR A 607 6.53 25.47 65.06
N VAL A 608 7.68 25.60 64.43
CA VAL A 608 8.94 24.93 64.77
C VAL A 608 10.05 25.97 64.88
N LEU A 609 11.04 25.73 65.75
CA LEU A 609 12.33 26.39 65.66
C LEU A 609 13.19 25.61 64.67
N LYS A 610 13.68 26.28 63.62
CA LYS A 610 14.66 25.75 62.70
C LYS A 610 16.00 26.46 62.88
N PHE A 611 17.09 25.74 62.69
CA PHE A 611 18.41 26.32 62.54
C PHE A 611 19.22 25.46 61.58
N ASP A 612 20.08 26.11 60.81
CA ASP A 612 21.00 25.40 59.92
C ASP A 612 22.28 25.13 60.70
N ILE A 613 22.81 23.91 60.58
CA ILE A 613 24.04 23.51 61.26
C ILE A 613 24.93 22.66 60.37
N ASN A 614 26.23 22.90 60.47
CA ASN A 614 27.27 22.04 59.93
C ASN A 614 28.16 21.54 61.08
N VAL A 615 28.15 20.24 61.36
CA VAL A 615 28.91 19.59 62.42
C VAL A 615 30.18 19.01 61.83
N LEU A 616 31.28 19.75 62.01
CA LEU A 616 32.58 19.52 61.37
C LEU A 616 33.43 18.46 62.06
N GLU A 617 33.11 18.11 63.31
CA GLU A 617 33.73 17.02 64.06
C GLU A 617 32.65 16.29 64.87
N PRO A 618 32.76 14.96 65.07
CA PRO A 618 31.74 14.20 65.77
C PRO A 618 31.47 14.70 67.20
N ILE A 619 30.24 15.12 67.45
CA ILE A 619 29.73 15.38 68.80
C ILE A 619 29.44 14.03 69.45
N THR A 620 29.93 13.83 70.68
CA THR A 620 29.85 12.53 71.39
C THR A 620 29.22 12.63 72.78
N GLY A 621 28.86 13.83 73.22
CA GLY A 621 28.33 14.08 74.56
C GLY A 621 27.71 15.46 74.71
N GLY A 622 27.00 15.67 75.82
CA GLY A 622 26.31 16.92 76.16
C GLY A 622 25.07 17.24 75.31
N GLU A 623 24.53 18.43 75.48
CA GLU A 623 23.34 18.88 74.77
C GLU A 623 23.44 20.34 74.33
N PHE A 624 22.80 20.65 73.21
CA PHE A 624 22.56 22.02 72.78
C PHE A 624 21.24 22.46 73.39
N ALA A 625 21.33 23.15 74.52
CA ALA A 625 20.20 23.62 75.31
C ALA A 625 19.69 24.95 74.76
N TRP A 626 18.68 24.89 73.89
CA TRP A 626 17.98 26.07 73.41
C TRP A 626 17.06 26.62 74.50
N ARG A 627 17.08 27.93 74.70
CA ARG A 627 16.31 28.62 75.75
C ARG A 627 15.49 29.76 75.17
N LEU A 628 14.25 29.88 75.62
CA LEU A 628 13.35 31.00 75.38
C LEU A 628 12.76 31.44 76.73
N LYS A 629 13.18 32.59 77.25
CA LYS A 629 12.75 33.10 78.56
C LYS A 629 11.87 34.35 78.43
N GLY A 630 10.80 34.38 79.20
CA GLY A 630 9.83 35.45 79.16
C GLY A 630 9.04 35.59 80.45
N SER A 631 8.02 36.46 80.42
CA SER A 631 7.09 36.65 81.54
C SER A 631 6.32 35.39 81.90
N ASP A 632 6.19 34.46 80.95
CA ASP A 632 5.40 33.23 81.09
C ASP A 632 6.20 32.05 81.61
N GLY A 633 7.54 32.14 81.65
CA GLY A 633 8.40 31.05 82.10
C GLY A 633 9.81 31.05 81.49
N ASP A 634 10.57 30.02 81.84
CA ASP A 634 11.92 29.74 81.34
C ASP A 634 11.95 28.41 80.57
N PHE A 635 11.73 28.47 79.25
CA PHE A 635 11.46 27.30 78.43
C PHE A 635 12.74 26.76 77.77
N TRP A 636 12.97 25.46 77.90
CA TRP A 636 14.18 24.79 77.40
C TRP A 636 13.87 23.66 76.43
N ARG A 637 14.71 23.50 75.41
CA ARG A 637 14.71 22.36 74.50
C ARG A 637 16.13 21.85 74.26
N PRO A 638 16.51 20.68 74.81
CA PRO A 638 17.80 20.08 74.51
C PRO A 638 17.77 19.39 73.13
N TRP A 639 18.84 19.57 72.36
CA TRP A 639 19.12 18.80 71.15
C TRP A 639 20.35 17.91 71.36
N LYS A 640 20.16 16.58 71.27
CA LYS A 640 21.15 15.52 71.56
C LYS A 640 21.29 14.56 70.37
N PRO A 641 21.86 15.02 69.25
CA PRO A 641 21.80 14.25 68.01
C PRO A 641 22.67 12.98 68.03
N TRP A 642 23.58 12.85 69.00
CA TRP A 642 24.44 11.68 69.22
C TRP A 642 23.78 10.57 70.07
N GLU A 643 22.65 10.83 70.73
CA GLU A 643 22.09 9.91 71.74
C GLU A 643 21.72 8.54 71.15
N ALA A 644 21.23 8.50 69.91
CA ALA A 644 20.85 7.26 69.24
C ALA A 644 22.05 6.48 68.66
N THR A 645 23.09 7.18 68.23
CA THR A 645 24.18 6.63 67.40
C THR A 645 25.54 6.57 68.10
N GLY A 646 25.66 7.20 69.28
CA GLY A 646 26.92 7.36 70.03
C GLY A 646 27.82 8.49 69.51
N SER A 647 27.62 8.95 68.27
CA SER A 647 28.33 10.09 67.69
C SER A 647 27.49 10.76 66.60
N TYR A 648 27.64 12.08 66.43
CA TYR A 648 26.91 12.83 65.41
C TYR A 648 27.81 13.79 64.65
N MET A 649 27.77 13.73 63.33
CA MET A 649 28.50 14.58 62.39
C MET A 649 27.62 14.81 61.17
N THR A 650 27.79 15.92 60.46
CA THR A 650 27.10 16.19 59.20
C THR A 650 28.11 16.28 58.07
N ASN A 651 27.67 15.99 56.84
CA ASN A 651 28.51 16.15 55.64
C ASN A 651 28.09 17.43 54.91
N GLY A 652 28.35 18.58 55.54
CA GLY A 652 27.84 19.88 55.12
C GLY A 652 26.67 20.35 55.98
N TRP A 653 26.02 21.42 55.52
CA TRP A 653 24.91 22.05 56.22
C TRP A 653 23.62 21.24 56.10
N ILE A 654 22.91 21.15 57.21
CA ILE A 654 21.56 20.61 57.30
C ILE A 654 20.65 21.56 58.07
N THR A 655 19.34 21.47 57.87
CA THR A 655 18.38 22.14 58.74
C THR A 655 17.92 21.20 59.85
N VAL A 656 18.03 21.66 61.10
CA VAL A 656 17.47 20.97 62.27
C VAL A 656 16.14 21.62 62.62
N THR A 657 15.12 20.79 62.79
CA THR A 657 13.75 21.24 63.13
C THR A 657 13.39 20.78 64.54
N LEU A 658 13.04 21.72 65.40
CA LEU A 658 12.62 21.49 66.78
C LEU A 658 11.18 21.99 66.99
N PRO A 659 10.21 21.12 67.29
CA PRO A 659 8.84 21.53 67.64
C PRO A 659 8.80 22.55 68.78
N LEU A 660 8.13 23.69 68.58
CA LEU A 660 8.01 24.70 69.65
C LEU A 660 7.21 24.18 70.85
N ALA A 661 6.25 23.28 70.62
CA ALA A 661 5.51 22.59 71.67
C ALA A 661 6.42 21.77 72.62
N GLU A 662 7.65 21.45 72.22
CA GLU A 662 8.60 20.69 73.02
C GLU A 662 9.60 21.57 73.81
N PHE A 663 9.45 22.89 73.76
CA PHE A 663 10.14 23.81 74.66
C PHE A 663 9.37 23.91 75.98
N LEU A 664 9.98 23.44 77.07
CA LEU A 664 9.27 23.22 78.34
C LEU A 664 9.90 23.99 79.51
N ASP A 665 9.08 24.55 80.38
CA ASP A 665 9.44 25.03 81.73
C ASP A 665 8.79 24.12 82.78
N GLY A 666 9.58 23.29 83.44
CA GLY A 666 9.08 22.32 84.43
C GLY A 666 8.02 21.35 83.88
N GLY A 667 8.01 21.12 82.56
CA GLY A 667 7.03 20.29 81.85
C GLY A 667 5.87 21.05 81.20
N ASN A 668 5.79 22.37 81.37
CA ASN A 668 4.75 23.20 80.75
C ASN A 668 5.26 23.78 79.42
N PRO A 669 4.49 23.67 78.32
CA PRO A 669 4.88 24.25 77.03
C PRO A 669 4.72 25.78 77.05
N ILE A 670 5.36 26.43 76.08
CA ILE A 670 5.19 27.87 75.83
C ILE A 670 3.69 28.15 75.58
N PRO A 671 3.05 29.07 76.31
CA PRO A 671 1.65 29.41 76.06
C PRO A 671 1.51 30.50 74.99
N ASN A 672 2.46 31.43 74.90
CA ASN A 672 2.47 32.51 73.92
C ASN A 672 3.89 33.01 73.66
N LEU A 673 4.35 32.92 72.41
CA LEU A 673 5.72 33.29 72.04
C LEU A 673 5.95 34.81 72.08
N SER A 674 4.88 35.62 72.02
CA SER A 674 4.96 37.08 72.21
C SER A 674 5.48 37.50 73.59
N ASN A 675 5.42 36.60 74.57
CA ASN A 675 5.78 36.88 75.95
C ASN A 675 7.24 36.52 76.29
N ILE A 676 8.02 36.05 75.30
CA ILE A 676 9.48 35.86 75.43
C ILE A 676 10.18 37.22 75.35
N THR A 677 10.27 37.89 76.49
CA THR A 677 10.79 39.26 76.63
C THR A 677 12.13 39.35 77.36
N GLU A 678 12.69 38.22 77.80
CA GLU A 678 13.95 38.18 78.56
C GLU A 678 15.08 37.58 77.70
N ASP A 679 15.69 36.49 78.14
CA ASP A 679 16.87 35.89 77.51
C ASP A 679 16.46 34.82 76.50
N PHE A 680 17.09 34.81 75.32
CA PHE A 680 16.96 33.71 74.37
C PHE A 680 18.30 33.43 73.69
N GLY A 681 18.54 32.16 73.39
CA GLY A 681 19.81 31.70 72.85
C GLY A 681 20.02 30.21 73.03
N VAL A 682 21.28 29.79 72.90
CA VAL A 682 21.68 28.38 73.05
C VAL A 682 22.99 28.25 73.84
N ALA A 683 23.06 27.22 74.67
CA ALA A 683 24.27 26.81 75.39
C ALA A 683 24.56 25.33 75.17
N PHE A 684 25.83 24.97 75.35
CA PHE A 684 26.19 23.60 75.68
C PHE A 684 25.96 23.35 77.18
N ASN A 685 25.41 22.18 77.52
CA ASN A 685 25.23 21.78 78.92
C ASN A 685 25.25 20.25 79.10
N ASN A 686 25.23 19.79 80.35
CA ASN A 686 24.93 18.41 80.73
C ASN A 686 25.80 17.33 80.04
N GLY A 687 27.09 17.61 79.84
CA GLY A 687 28.07 16.62 79.37
C GLY A 687 29.40 17.24 78.99
N ASP A 688 30.23 16.43 78.31
CA ASP A 688 31.55 16.80 77.78
C ASP A 688 31.63 16.37 76.31
N SER A 689 32.07 17.27 75.41
CA SER A 689 32.36 16.94 74.00
C SER A 689 33.30 17.96 73.39
N PHE A 690 34.10 17.53 72.41
CA PHE A 690 34.62 18.50 71.45
C PHE A 690 33.46 18.94 70.55
N VAL A 691 33.28 20.25 70.40
CA VAL A 691 32.22 20.83 69.58
C VAL A 691 32.88 21.73 68.55
N ASN A 692 32.84 21.29 67.29
CA ASN A 692 33.25 22.05 66.12
C ASN A 692 32.05 22.15 65.17
N VAL A 693 31.28 23.23 65.28
CA VAL A 693 30.03 23.42 64.54
C VAL A 693 29.93 24.83 63.98
N CYS A 694 29.30 24.95 62.82
CA CYS A 694 28.80 26.21 62.27
C CYS A 694 27.28 26.24 62.40
N ILE A 695 26.71 27.34 62.88
CA ILE A 695 25.26 27.52 63.03
C ILE A 695 24.85 28.81 62.33
N ASP A 696 23.75 28.77 61.59
CA ASP A 696 23.17 29.92 60.89
C ASP A 696 21.63 29.80 60.79
N ASN A 697 20.97 30.87 60.33
CA ASN A 697 19.53 30.92 60.03
C ASN A 697 18.61 30.36 61.13
N VAL A 698 18.86 30.76 62.38
CA VAL A 698 17.97 30.41 63.50
C VAL A 698 16.67 31.19 63.35
N ARG A 699 15.58 30.44 63.15
CA ARG A 699 14.29 30.98 62.72
C ARG A 699 13.13 30.19 63.30
N PHE A 700 11.94 30.77 63.20
CA PHE A 700 10.70 30.03 63.33
C PHE A 700 10.07 29.82 61.95
N GLU A 701 9.34 28.71 61.80
CA GLU A 701 8.67 28.36 60.56
C GLU A 701 7.35 27.64 60.87
N GLU A 702 6.32 27.84 60.03
CA GLU A 702 5.05 27.12 60.13
C GLU A 702 5.24 25.67 59.61
N ARG A 703 4.57 24.71 60.25
CA ARG A 703 4.70 23.26 59.99
C ARG A 703 4.07 22.79 58.69
#